data_AF-A0A099P7N8-F1
#
_entry.id   AF-A0A099P7N8-F1
#
_cell.length_a   1.000
_cell.length_b   1.000
_cell.length_c   1.000
_cell.angle_alpha   90.00
_cell.angle_beta   90.00
_cell.angle_gamma   90.00
#
_symmetry.space_group_name_H-M   'P 1'
#
loop_
_entity.id
_entity.type
_entity.pdbx_description
1 polymer ?
#
loop_
_entity_poly.entity_id
_entity_poly.type
_entity_poly.pdbx_seq_one_letter_code
_entity_poly.pdbx_strand_id
1 'polypeptide(L)'
;MSADVGHYKHTSDESFPAKQNIARTSDQVNRIKEVLGLFPSRPSLASSVLSAYHVKKLSGKVPFCRTLLWKTSLLHIDITRMKNGNSVMPFFDMTNLKGQRELYETLVTNIGIPWHLLPKDSLYYREIKDDVFGGNDVEEDLCNLKLDGQSTVHMRKTKLKSQPVPSDEDPLRKPSLESFEDKEESDVNILQIIISDVERLFPEHPHMFIEDTKNKKMIIEILYRYTKWSNHLRESKGDKKIGYVQGMHELCGIIHAVLKVELLTENEKVGNTDATIKNYDLSVEREDTHVSEGKLENEATMNSFESKLEEQIKYFLSEKYFAHDVFAMFKELTLPLLDKYFTSSGIVRESIFFDLKLHHLDLGSANRPGLATSLRESHIESQLWLTRWFRMLLTREVGLAYAVRIWDGLIAYSCAGAQANTTENENDVSTLIPYIVILLILRVRSVLLSSMVPSLKEILEAYGEEKEPLSVLLHYPFDDQEIQSPRSASPDPDDENVDSSITSYRLSKDIRYSKSYKELKRMLKIPKMPSSVTLLSDAILLCGKTDAELNEMGPLLTKKYARDDVYDVLKLVEKDKLSSASFFDGVLKRTKSWKIAPSSSSSGHSAVSSSASNGVDSNRTRLETRLQQRVHDRLRN
;
A
#
# COMPACT_ATOMS: atom_id res chain seq x y z
N MET A 1 -26.24 2.56 -16.64
CA MET A 1 -26.34 1.59 -15.53
C MET A 1 -25.76 2.27 -14.30
N SER A 2 -26.63 2.76 -13.42
CA SER A 2 -26.28 3.53 -12.23
C SER A 2 -25.94 2.56 -11.10
N ALA A 3 -24.73 2.62 -10.55
CA ALA A 3 -24.34 1.86 -9.38
C ALA A 3 -24.18 2.84 -8.22
N ASP A 4 -24.94 2.58 -7.15
CA ASP A 4 -24.94 3.27 -5.87
C ASP A 4 -23.52 3.41 -5.31
N VAL A 5 -23.11 4.67 -5.13
CA VAL A 5 -21.96 5.01 -4.30
C VAL A 5 -22.48 5.13 -2.88
N GLY A 6 -22.31 4.07 -2.10
CA GLY A 6 -22.56 4.11 -0.66
C GLY A 6 -21.68 5.16 0.00
N HIS A 7 -22.28 6.26 0.43
CA HIS A 7 -21.68 7.19 1.39
C HIS A 7 -21.53 6.46 2.73
N TYR A 8 -20.30 6.15 3.12
CA TYR A 8 -19.97 5.80 4.50
C TYR A 8 -20.15 7.07 5.35
N LYS A 9 -21.28 7.16 6.05
CA LYS A 9 -21.44 8.08 7.18
C LYS A 9 -20.68 7.46 8.37
N HIS A 10 -19.67 8.16 8.87
CA HIS A 10 -19.12 7.90 10.20
C HIS A 10 -20.21 8.22 11.23
N THR A 11 -20.83 7.17 11.79
CA THR A 11 -21.64 7.27 13.00
C THR A 11 -20.76 6.94 14.18
N SER A 12 -20.29 7.97 14.87
CA SER A 12 -19.61 7.88 16.17
C SER A 12 -20.67 7.81 17.26
N ASP A 13 -21.20 6.62 17.55
CA ASP A 13 -21.87 6.28 18.82
C ASP A 13 -22.32 4.81 18.78
N GLU A 14 -21.50 3.90 19.28
CA GLU A 14 -21.88 2.50 19.51
C GLU A 14 -21.38 2.02 20.88
N SER A 15 -22.15 2.29 21.93
CA SER A 15 -22.15 1.43 23.13
C SER A 15 -22.98 0.18 22.81
N PHE A 16 -22.32 -0.95 22.56
CA PHE A 16 -22.96 -2.20 22.13
C PHE A 16 -23.62 -2.99 23.27
N PRO A 17 -24.90 -3.41 23.16
CA PRO A 17 -25.56 -4.27 24.13
C PRO A 17 -25.31 -5.78 23.87
N ALA A 18 -24.92 -6.49 24.93
CA ALA A 18 -24.72 -7.94 25.11
C ALA A 18 -25.53 -8.90 24.20
N LYS A 19 -26.85 -8.69 24.06
CA LYS A 19 -27.72 -9.59 23.28
C LYS A 19 -27.40 -9.67 21.77
N GLN A 20 -26.60 -8.76 21.21
CA GLN A 20 -26.18 -8.83 19.81
C GLN A 20 -25.05 -9.86 19.57
N ASN A 21 -24.32 -10.31 20.59
CA ASN A 21 -23.09 -11.09 20.39
C ASN A 21 -23.33 -12.60 20.16
N ILE A 22 -24.30 -13.23 20.83
CA ILE A 22 -24.60 -14.67 20.62
C ILE A 22 -25.13 -14.92 19.20
N ALA A 23 -25.96 -14.00 18.68
CA ALA A 23 -26.43 -14.06 17.30
C ALA A 23 -25.27 -13.97 16.29
N ARG A 24 -24.19 -13.22 16.61
CA ARG A 24 -23.01 -13.09 15.74
C ARG A 24 -22.18 -14.38 15.66
N THR A 25 -22.01 -15.10 16.76
CA THR A 25 -21.19 -16.34 16.78
C THR A 25 -21.83 -17.47 15.98
N SER A 26 -23.12 -17.75 16.21
CA SER A 26 -23.85 -18.78 15.46
C SER A 26 -23.92 -18.43 13.96
N ASP A 27 -24.14 -17.16 13.66
CA ASP A 27 -24.11 -16.63 12.29
C ASP A 27 -22.73 -16.86 11.64
N GLN A 28 -21.62 -16.57 12.33
CA GLN A 28 -20.28 -16.77 11.76
C GLN A 28 -19.93 -18.23 11.45
N VAL A 29 -20.29 -19.16 12.33
CA VAL A 29 -20.08 -20.59 12.08
C VAL A 29 -20.89 -21.04 10.86
N ASN A 30 -22.17 -20.65 10.78
CA ASN A 30 -23.05 -20.99 9.67
C ASN A 30 -22.54 -20.40 8.35
N ARG A 31 -22.06 -19.15 8.37
CA ARG A 31 -21.42 -18.49 7.22
C ARG A 31 -20.22 -19.29 6.70
N ILE A 32 -19.35 -19.78 7.58
CA ILE A 32 -18.22 -20.62 7.17
C ILE A 32 -18.71 -21.96 6.59
N LYS A 33 -19.69 -22.62 7.22
CA LYS A 33 -20.30 -23.85 6.68
C LYS A 33 -20.84 -23.62 5.26
N GLU A 34 -21.56 -22.52 5.02
CA GLU A 34 -22.08 -22.15 3.70
C GLU A 34 -20.97 -21.92 2.67
N VAL A 35 -19.92 -21.17 3.04
CA VAL A 35 -18.76 -20.92 2.17
C VAL A 35 -18.07 -22.24 1.80
N LEU A 36 -17.86 -23.14 2.77
CA LEU A 36 -17.26 -24.45 2.54
C LEU A 36 -18.14 -25.37 1.68
N GLY A 37 -19.46 -25.24 1.78
CA GLY A 37 -20.41 -25.96 0.92
C GLY A 37 -20.29 -25.54 -0.55
N LEU A 38 -20.02 -24.25 -0.81
CA LEU A 38 -19.83 -23.70 -2.15
C LEU A 38 -18.42 -23.91 -2.69
N PHE A 39 -17.42 -23.77 -1.82
CA PHE A 39 -15.99 -23.82 -2.15
C PHE A 39 -15.33 -24.92 -1.32
N PRO A 40 -15.47 -26.17 -1.76
CA PRO A 40 -15.13 -27.35 -0.97
C PRO A 40 -13.62 -27.62 -0.86
N SER A 41 -12.79 -26.82 -1.51
CA SER A 41 -11.34 -26.96 -1.52
C SER A 41 -10.69 -25.59 -1.49
N ARG A 42 -9.50 -25.53 -0.89
CA ARG A 42 -8.67 -24.33 -0.82
C ARG A 42 -8.47 -23.67 -2.21
N PRO A 43 -8.18 -24.43 -3.29
CA PRO A 43 -8.01 -23.85 -4.62
C PRO A 43 -9.31 -23.40 -5.27
N SER A 44 -10.43 -24.06 -4.97
CA SER A 44 -11.75 -23.61 -5.41
C SER A 44 -12.11 -22.26 -4.78
N LEU A 45 -11.83 -22.11 -3.48
CA LEU A 45 -12.00 -20.84 -2.77
C LEU A 45 -11.11 -19.76 -3.38
N ALA A 46 -9.81 -20.04 -3.56
CA ALA A 46 -8.87 -19.12 -4.19
C ALA A 46 -9.29 -18.69 -5.61
N SER A 47 -9.68 -19.63 -6.45
CA SER A 47 -10.18 -19.35 -7.80
C SER A 47 -11.44 -18.47 -7.78
N SER A 48 -12.32 -18.67 -6.80
CA SER A 48 -13.50 -17.82 -6.62
C SER A 48 -13.15 -16.37 -6.24
N VAL A 49 -12.03 -16.15 -5.56
CA VAL A 49 -11.51 -14.84 -5.18
C VAL A 49 -10.93 -14.13 -6.40
N LEU A 50 -10.05 -14.80 -7.13
CA LEU A 50 -9.40 -14.26 -8.34
C LEU A 50 -10.42 -13.91 -9.44
N SER A 51 -11.46 -14.71 -9.59
CA SER A 51 -12.53 -14.46 -10.59
C SER A 51 -13.61 -13.47 -10.12
N ALA A 52 -13.57 -13.02 -8.85
CA ALA A 52 -14.65 -12.29 -8.17
C ALA A 52 -15.99 -13.04 -8.12
N TYR A 53 -15.98 -14.35 -8.35
CA TYR A 53 -17.21 -15.15 -8.37
C TYR A 53 -17.95 -15.08 -7.02
N HIS A 54 -17.20 -15.05 -5.92
CA HIS A 54 -17.75 -14.88 -4.57
C HIS A 54 -18.51 -13.55 -4.39
N VAL A 55 -18.09 -12.47 -5.07
CA VAL A 55 -18.80 -11.17 -5.03
C VAL A 55 -20.01 -11.17 -5.95
N LYS A 56 -19.84 -11.65 -7.20
CA LYS A 56 -20.82 -11.47 -8.27
C LYS A 56 -22.05 -12.37 -8.12
N LYS A 57 -21.85 -13.65 -7.81
CA LYS A 57 -22.94 -14.65 -7.88
C LYS A 57 -23.70 -14.80 -6.57
N LEU A 58 -23.08 -14.44 -5.44
CA LEU A 58 -23.68 -14.64 -4.14
C LEU A 58 -24.65 -13.52 -3.76
N SER A 59 -24.73 -12.40 -4.50
CA SER A 59 -25.74 -11.34 -4.31
C SER A 59 -25.96 -10.92 -2.84
N GLY A 60 -24.87 -10.86 -2.05
CA GLY A 60 -24.92 -10.55 -0.61
C GLY A 60 -25.46 -11.66 0.30
N LYS A 61 -25.77 -12.86 -0.23
CA LYS A 61 -26.32 -13.98 0.54
C LYS A 61 -25.27 -14.78 1.31
N VAL A 62 -24.06 -14.88 0.78
CA VAL A 62 -22.96 -15.60 1.45
C VAL A 62 -21.84 -14.58 1.72
N PRO A 63 -21.51 -14.31 2.99
CA PRO A 63 -20.48 -13.37 3.34
C PRO A 63 -19.10 -13.99 3.10
N PHE A 64 -18.22 -13.18 2.51
CA PHE A 64 -16.82 -13.54 2.35
C PHE A 64 -16.15 -13.61 3.74
N CYS A 65 -15.58 -14.77 4.07
CA CYS A 65 -14.84 -14.98 5.31
C CYS A 65 -13.34 -14.90 5.01
N ARG A 66 -12.70 -13.82 5.44
CA ARG A 66 -11.29 -13.55 5.10
C ARG A 66 -10.35 -14.46 5.89
N THR A 67 -10.65 -14.70 7.16
CA THR A 67 -9.92 -15.62 8.03
C THR A 67 -9.93 -17.03 7.46
N LEU A 68 -11.06 -17.47 6.89
CA LEU A 68 -11.13 -18.76 6.21
C LEU A 68 -10.16 -18.80 5.02
N LEU A 69 -10.21 -17.82 4.13
CA LEU A 69 -9.28 -17.74 2.99
C LEU A 69 -7.83 -17.73 3.47
N TRP A 70 -7.49 -16.85 4.41
CA TRP A 70 -6.11 -16.60 4.79
C TRP A 70 -5.51 -17.78 5.56
N LYS A 71 -6.22 -18.34 6.54
CA LYS A 71 -5.72 -19.52 7.28
C LYS A 71 -5.64 -20.75 6.38
N THR A 72 -6.64 -20.99 5.53
CA THR A 72 -6.55 -22.15 4.63
C THR A 72 -5.41 -22.02 3.62
N SER A 73 -5.20 -20.81 3.09
CA SER A 73 -4.14 -20.52 2.10
C SER A 73 -2.74 -20.47 2.70
N LEU A 74 -2.52 -19.67 3.74
CA LEU A 74 -1.19 -19.43 4.32
C LEU A 74 -0.75 -20.54 5.28
N LEU A 75 -1.67 -21.14 6.04
CA LEU A 75 -1.33 -22.22 6.98
C LEU A 75 -1.49 -23.60 6.33
N HIS A 76 -1.65 -23.63 5.01
CA HIS A 76 -1.83 -24.82 4.20
C HIS A 76 -2.81 -25.84 4.81
N ILE A 77 -3.95 -25.36 5.30
CA ILE A 77 -5.01 -26.22 5.85
C ILE A 77 -5.81 -26.76 4.67
N ASP A 78 -5.70 -28.06 4.44
CA ASP A 78 -6.46 -28.72 3.39
C ASP A 78 -7.92 -28.91 3.83
N ILE A 79 -8.81 -28.71 2.86
CA ILE A 79 -10.23 -29.01 3.01
C ILE A 79 -10.47 -30.30 2.26
N THR A 80 -10.67 -31.36 3.03
CA THR A 80 -10.84 -32.71 2.54
C THR A 80 -12.32 -33.07 2.49
N ARG A 81 -12.65 -34.00 1.60
CA ARG A 81 -14.02 -34.50 1.42
C ARG A 81 -14.11 -35.91 1.97
N MET A 82 -14.88 -36.10 3.03
CA MET A 82 -15.30 -37.46 3.40
C MET A 82 -16.54 -37.83 2.58
N LYS A 83 -16.49 -39.01 1.95
CA LYS A 83 -17.70 -39.64 1.39
C LYS A 83 -18.31 -40.48 2.50
N ASN A 84 -19.50 -40.11 2.95
CA ASN A 84 -20.32 -40.97 3.81
C ASN A 84 -21.72 -41.09 3.18
N GLY A 85 -22.00 -42.24 2.55
CA GLY A 85 -23.20 -42.43 1.74
C GLY A 85 -23.26 -41.46 0.54
N ASN A 86 -24.41 -40.81 0.34
CA ASN A 86 -24.68 -39.88 -0.77
C ASN A 86 -24.25 -38.43 -0.50
N SER A 87 -23.76 -38.11 0.70
CA SER A 87 -23.36 -36.75 1.09
C SER A 87 -21.84 -36.61 1.10
N VAL A 88 -21.36 -35.45 0.63
CA VAL A 88 -19.96 -35.06 0.65
C VAL A 88 -19.83 -33.83 1.53
N MET A 89 -19.21 -33.98 2.69
CA MET A 89 -19.00 -32.88 3.63
C MET A 89 -17.52 -32.46 3.69
N PRO A 90 -17.25 -31.15 3.76
CA PRO A 90 -15.91 -30.62 3.96
C PRO A 90 -15.49 -30.82 5.43
N PHE A 91 -14.21 -31.11 5.66
CA PHE A 91 -13.58 -31.04 6.99
C PHE A 91 -12.18 -30.46 6.86
N PHE A 92 -11.65 -29.90 7.95
CA PHE A 92 -10.31 -29.33 7.96
C PHE A 92 -9.27 -30.37 8.41
N ASP A 93 -8.16 -30.46 7.68
CA ASP A 93 -6.93 -31.06 8.21
C ASP A 93 -6.19 -30.05 9.09
N MET A 94 -6.41 -30.15 10.40
CA MET A 94 -5.86 -29.21 11.39
C MET A 94 -4.39 -29.50 11.76
N THR A 95 -3.74 -30.48 11.11
CA THR A 95 -2.37 -30.89 11.44
C THR A 95 -1.37 -29.74 11.28
N ASN A 96 -1.41 -29.02 10.15
CA ASN A 96 -0.52 -27.89 9.92
C ASN A 96 -0.76 -26.77 10.94
N LEU A 97 -2.02 -26.39 11.15
CA LEU A 97 -2.38 -25.35 12.12
C LEU A 97 -1.89 -25.68 13.53
N LYS A 98 -2.03 -26.93 13.98
CA LYS A 98 -1.54 -27.37 15.30
C LYS A 98 -0.02 -27.26 15.39
N GLY A 99 0.72 -27.71 14.37
CA GLY A 99 2.18 -27.59 14.34
C GLY A 99 2.65 -26.13 14.38
N GLN A 100 1.94 -25.22 13.72
CA GLN A 100 2.23 -23.78 13.79
C GLN A 100 1.96 -23.18 15.18
N ARG A 101 0.90 -23.63 15.85
CA ARG A 101 0.57 -23.24 17.23
C ARG A 101 1.62 -23.78 18.21
N GLU A 102 2.03 -25.03 18.08
CA GLU A 102 3.10 -25.64 18.88
C GLU A 102 4.44 -24.92 18.68
N LEU A 103 4.75 -24.49 17.45
CA LEU A 103 5.92 -23.68 17.16
C LEU A 103 5.88 -22.36 17.93
N TYR A 104 4.78 -21.60 17.87
CA TYR A 104 4.69 -20.34 18.61
C TYR A 104 4.77 -20.55 20.12
N GLU A 105 4.12 -21.60 20.65
CA GLU A 105 4.22 -21.96 22.07
C GLU A 105 5.67 -22.20 22.49
N THR A 106 6.42 -22.95 21.68
CA THR A 106 7.85 -23.20 21.90
C THR A 106 8.68 -21.90 21.87
N LEU A 107 8.28 -20.92 21.04
CA LEU A 107 8.95 -19.62 21.02
C LEU A 107 8.60 -18.76 22.22
N VAL A 108 7.37 -18.86 22.74
CA VAL A 108 6.98 -18.18 23.98
C VAL A 108 7.83 -18.70 25.14
N THR A 109 7.99 -20.02 25.25
CA THR A 109 8.80 -20.63 26.33
C THR A 109 10.30 -20.35 26.19
N ASN A 110 10.83 -20.33 24.97
CA ASN A 110 12.28 -20.27 24.73
C ASN A 110 12.82 -18.87 24.45
N ILE A 111 11.95 -17.90 24.11
CA ILE A 111 12.34 -16.54 23.75
C ILE A 111 11.58 -15.55 24.63
N GLY A 112 12.22 -15.22 25.74
CA GLY A 112 11.78 -14.19 26.68
C GLY A 112 11.99 -12.80 26.12
N ILE A 113 11.09 -11.91 26.53
CA ILE A 113 11.13 -10.52 26.10
C ILE A 113 11.72 -9.71 27.25
N PRO A 114 12.77 -8.91 27.01
CA PRO A 114 13.48 -8.18 28.06
C PRO A 114 12.71 -6.94 28.53
N TRP A 115 11.44 -7.10 28.92
CA TRP A 115 10.58 -6.02 29.44
C TRP A 115 11.20 -5.31 30.65
N HIS A 116 11.96 -6.03 31.45
CA HIS A 116 12.63 -5.54 32.66
C HIS A 116 13.86 -4.66 32.36
N LEU A 117 14.37 -4.70 31.13
CA LEU A 117 15.47 -3.84 30.68
C LEU A 117 14.99 -2.52 30.07
N LEU A 118 13.67 -2.35 29.91
CA LEU A 118 13.11 -1.07 29.46
C LEU A 118 13.23 0.01 30.56
N PRO A 119 13.20 1.30 30.19
CA PRO A 119 13.06 2.39 31.14
C PRO A 119 11.84 2.20 32.05
N LYS A 120 11.96 2.49 33.35
CA LYS A 120 10.89 2.28 34.34
C LYS A 120 9.62 3.11 34.08
N ASP A 121 9.75 4.19 33.33
CA ASP A 121 8.68 5.07 32.86
C ASP A 121 7.97 4.56 31.60
N SER A 122 8.52 3.52 30.95
CA SER A 122 7.88 2.87 29.81
C SER A 122 6.59 2.16 30.23
N LEU A 123 5.52 2.33 29.45
CA LEU A 123 4.24 1.64 29.62
C LEU A 123 4.36 0.11 29.54
N TYR A 124 5.46 -0.40 28.95
CA TYR A 124 5.69 -1.82 28.77
C TYR A 124 6.69 -2.41 29.78
N TYR A 125 7.25 -1.60 30.67
CA TYR A 125 8.16 -2.07 31.71
C TYR A 125 7.44 -3.10 32.60
N ARG A 126 8.12 -4.21 32.85
CA ARG A 126 7.69 -5.21 33.84
C ARG A 126 8.84 -5.47 34.79
N GLU A 127 8.61 -5.19 36.07
CA GLU A 127 9.56 -5.55 37.11
C GLU A 127 9.60 -7.07 37.25
N ILE A 128 10.81 -7.63 37.33
CA ILE A 128 11.01 -9.04 37.70
C ILE A 128 10.59 -9.13 39.17
N LYS A 129 9.42 -9.70 39.42
CA LYS A 129 8.97 -9.94 40.80
C LYS A 129 9.70 -11.18 41.32
N ASP A 130 10.68 -10.99 42.19
CA ASP A 130 11.40 -12.06 42.91
C ASP A 130 10.47 -12.88 43.85
N ASP A 131 9.22 -12.46 44.05
CA ASP A 131 8.32 -12.94 45.10
C ASP A 131 7.60 -14.28 44.81
N VAL A 132 7.97 -15.03 43.77
CA VAL A 132 7.28 -16.29 43.42
C VAL A 132 8.25 -17.47 43.32
N PHE A 133 8.93 -17.79 44.41
CA PHE A 133 9.50 -19.13 44.66
C PHE A 133 8.43 -20.24 44.85
N GLY A 134 7.18 -20.02 44.42
CA GLY A 134 6.04 -20.90 44.71
C GLY A 134 5.11 -21.24 43.54
N GLY A 135 5.36 -20.79 42.30
CA GLY A 135 4.48 -21.11 41.18
C GLY A 135 5.05 -20.70 39.82
N ASN A 136 5.34 -21.71 39.00
CA ASN A 136 5.59 -21.85 37.55
C ASN A 136 5.91 -20.66 36.60
N ASP A 137 5.74 -19.39 36.96
CA ASP A 137 5.93 -18.22 36.07
C ASP A 137 7.39 -17.71 36.05
N VAL A 138 8.15 -17.95 37.14
CA VAL A 138 9.55 -17.47 37.27
C VAL A 138 10.53 -18.27 36.40
N GLU A 139 10.17 -19.49 36.03
CA GLU A 139 11.01 -20.34 35.18
C GLU A 139 11.04 -19.82 33.73
N GLU A 140 9.97 -19.15 33.27
CA GLU A 140 9.93 -18.47 31.97
C GLU A 140 10.87 -17.25 31.96
N ASP A 141 10.86 -16.41 32.99
CA ASP A 141 11.74 -15.22 33.06
C ASP A 141 13.23 -15.58 33.29
N LEU A 142 13.54 -16.64 34.05
CA LEU A 142 14.93 -17.03 34.35
C LEU A 142 15.60 -17.92 33.30
N CYS A 143 14.85 -18.74 32.54
CA CYS A 143 15.45 -19.53 31.45
C CYS A 143 16.04 -18.65 30.34
N ASN A 144 15.55 -17.42 30.22
CA ASN A 144 15.96 -16.44 29.21
C ASN A 144 17.25 -15.66 29.55
N LEU A 145 17.78 -15.78 30.77
CA LEU A 145 19.07 -15.21 31.16
C LEU A 145 20.26 -16.16 30.90
N LYS A 146 20.00 -17.40 30.48
CA LYS A 146 21.04 -18.44 30.29
C LYS A 146 21.37 -18.76 28.83
N LEU A 147 20.96 -17.94 27.88
CA LEU A 147 21.38 -18.06 26.48
C LEU A 147 22.68 -17.29 26.24
N ASP A 148 23.77 -17.82 26.81
CA ASP A 148 25.10 -17.82 26.20
C ASP A 148 25.99 -18.89 26.86
N GLY A 149 25.55 -20.12 26.76
CA GLY A 149 26.21 -21.30 27.31
C GLY A 149 27.41 -21.76 26.50
N GLN A 150 28.44 -20.93 26.32
CA GLN A 150 29.85 -21.36 26.20
C GLN A 150 30.88 -20.36 26.75
N SER A 151 30.48 -19.18 27.23
CA SER A 151 31.38 -18.34 28.04
C SER A 151 31.07 -18.53 29.52
N THR A 152 31.84 -19.38 30.18
CA THR A 152 31.92 -19.42 31.64
C THR A 152 32.52 -18.10 32.14
N VAL A 153 31.70 -17.05 32.21
CA VAL A 153 32.08 -15.81 32.89
C VAL A 153 32.14 -16.12 34.38
N HIS A 154 33.33 -16.49 34.83
CA HIS A 154 33.72 -16.35 36.22
C HIS A 154 33.45 -14.90 36.63
N MET A 155 32.37 -14.66 37.38
CA MET A 155 32.14 -13.44 38.14
C MET A 155 33.22 -13.32 39.24
N ARG A 156 34.47 -13.06 38.83
CA ARG A 156 35.48 -12.52 39.73
C ARG A 156 35.03 -11.09 40.03
N LYS A 157 34.85 -10.79 41.31
CA LYS A 157 34.74 -9.41 41.82
C LYS A 157 36.01 -8.65 41.44
N THR A 158 36.02 -8.01 40.28
CA THR A 158 37.11 -7.16 39.84
C THR A 158 37.03 -5.87 40.63
N LYS A 159 37.94 -5.67 41.59
CA LYS A 159 38.19 -4.34 42.16
C LYS A 159 38.51 -3.39 41.00
N LEU A 160 37.78 -2.28 40.90
CA LEU A 160 38.11 -1.19 39.99
C LEU A 160 39.58 -0.79 40.19
N LYS A 161 40.43 -1.17 39.23
CA LYS A 161 41.74 -0.53 39.06
C LYS A 161 41.51 0.69 38.19
N SER A 162 41.89 1.85 38.69
CA SER A 162 42.02 3.07 37.88
C SER A 162 42.99 2.79 36.75
N GLN A 163 42.50 2.71 35.51
CA GLN A 163 43.39 2.71 34.35
C GLN A 163 43.89 4.13 34.13
N PRO A 164 45.21 4.35 34.02
CA PRO A 164 45.73 5.61 33.53
C PRO A 164 45.37 5.72 32.04
N VAL A 165 44.78 6.86 31.66
CA VAL A 165 44.50 7.21 30.27
C VAL A 165 45.84 7.20 29.51
N PRO A 166 46.02 6.37 28.47
CA PRO A 166 47.22 6.39 27.67
C PRO A 166 47.27 7.71 26.90
N SER A 167 48.34 8.49 27.09
CA SER A 167 48.52 9.83 26.51
C SER A 167 48.86 9.83 25.01
N ASP A 168 48.59 8.75 24.28
CA ASP A 168 48.99 8.57 22.87
C ASP A 168 47.81 8.18 21.94
N GLU A 169 46.56 8.26 22.41
CA GLU A 169 45.41 8.12 21.51
C GLU A 169 45.16 9.43 20.74
N ASP A 170 45.76 9.50 19.55
CA ASP A 170 45.48 10.51 18.53
C ASP A 170 43.97 10.50 18.19
N PRO A 171 43.21 11.57 18.52
CA PRO A 171 41.77 11.64 18.26
C PRO A 171 41.42 11.70 16.75
N LEU A 172 42.43 11.73 15.87
CA LEU A 172 42.27 11.70 14.41
C LEU A 172 42.72 10.38 13.76
N ARG A 173 43.11 9.37 14.54
CA ARG A 173 43.39 8.04 14.00
C ARG A 173 42.09 7.42 13.49
N LYS A 174 41.91 7.41 12.17
CA LYS A 174 40.79 6.74 11.49
C LYS A 174 40.66 5.32 12.08
N PRO A 175 39.51 4.94 12.65
CA PRO A 175 39.32 3.59 13.13
C PRO A 175 39.62 2.64 11.96
N SER A 176 40.48 1.66 12.18
CA SER A 176 40.72 0.60 11.21
C SER A 176 39.35 0.02 10.83
N LEU A 177 39.12 -0.06 9.52
CA LEU A 177 37.84 -0.45 8.89
C LEU A 177 37.33 -1.84 9.31
N GLU A 178 38.13 -2.57 10.09
CA GLU A 178 37.88 -3.92 10.61
C GLU A 178 37.17 -3.94 11.98
N SER A 179 36.75 -2.79 12.53
CA SER A 179 36.04 -2.73 13.85
C SER A 179 34.59 -2.26 13.79
N PHE A 180 34.02 -2.14 12.59
CA PHE A 180 32.57 -2.00 12.38
C PHE A 180 31.87 -3.35 12.22
N GLU A 181 32.58 -4.46 12.40
CA GLU A 181 32.00 -5.79 12.49
C GLU A 181 31.05 -5.86 13.68
N ASP A 182 29.75 -5.89 13.36
CA ASP A 182 28.66 -6.48 14.13
C ASP A 182 28.70 -6.17 15.63
N LYS A 183 28.50 -4.89 16.00
CA LYS A 183 27.83 -4.63 17.28
C LYS A 183 26.46 -5.29 17.17
N GLU A 184 26.35 -6.51 17.67
CA GLU A 184 25.07 -7.19 17.84
C GLU A 184 24.10 -6.17 18.43
N GLU A 185 23.06 -5.84 17.65
CA GLU A 185 22.03 -4.94 18.14
C GLU A 185 21.50 -5.54 19.43
N SER A 186 21.71 -4.83 20.54
CA SER A 186 21.23 -5.28 21.84
C SER A 186 19.74 -5.60 21.73
N ASP A 187 19.31 -6.71 22.30
CA ASP A 187 17.90 -7.12 22.32
C ASP A 187 16.96 -6.00 22.82
N VAL A 188 17.46 -5.14 23.71
CA VAL A 188 16.75 -3.95 24.19
C VAL A 188 16.55 -2.92 23.08
N ASN A 189 17.54 -2.70 22.22
CA ASN A 189 17.44 -1.78 21.10
C ASN A 189 16.40 -2.29 20.09
N ILE A 190 16.43 -3.58 19.75
CA ILE A 190 15.45 -4.20 18.86
C ILE A 190 14.04 -4.01 19.44
N LEU A 191 13.86 -4.30 20.73
CA LEU A 191 12.57 -4.13 21.40
C LEU A 191 12.09 -2.67 21.39
N GLN A 192 12.97 -1.70 21.65
CA GLN A 192 12.63 -0.27 21.61
C GLN A 192 12.23 0.20 20.21
N ILE A 193 12.93 -0.25 19.16
CA ILE A 193 12.56 0.04 17.77
C ILE A 193 11.17 -0.50 17.46
N ILE A 194 10.89 -1.76 17.83
CA ILE A 194 9.57 -2.37 17.64
C ILE A 194 8.49 -1.59 18.39
N ILE A 195 8.73 -1.19 19.64
CA ILE A 195 7.77 -0.40 20.44
C ILE A 195 7.45 0.93 19.72
N SER A 196 8.48 1.67 19.30
CA SER A 196 8.29 2.97 18.64
C SER A 196 7.49 2.85 17.34
N ASP A 197 7.71 1.77 16.59
CA ASP A 197 6.99 1.47 15.36
C ASP A 197 5.53 1.06 15.61
N VAL A 198 5.27 0.23 16.63
CA VAL A 198 3.92 -0.21 16.99
C VAL A 198 3.08 0.91 17.60
N GLU A 199 3.69 1.85 18.33
CA GLU A 199 2.98 3.00 18.91
C GLU A 199 2.37 3.95 17.88
N ARG A 200 2.90 3.95 16.65
CA ARG A 200 2.40 4.74 15.51
C ARG A 200 1.66 3.91 14.46
N LEU A 201 1.31 2.68 14.78
CA LEU A 201 0.62 1.75 13.88
C LEU A 201 -0.82 2.22 13.62
N PHE A 202 -1.16 2.45 12.35
CA PHE A 202 -2.49 2.81 11.85
C PHE A 202 -3.24 3.84 12.72
N PRO A 203 -2.77 5.11 12.79
CA PRO A 203 -3.40 6.17 13.58
C PRO A 203 -4.86 6.46 13.19
N GLU A 204 -5.28 6.07 11.99
CA GLU A 204 -6.67 6.13 11.51
C GLU A 204 -7.61 5.13 12.23
N HIS A 205 -7.06 4.17 12.97
CA HIS A 205 -7.79 3.17 13.75
C HIS A 205 -7.36 3.17 15.23
N PRO A 206 -7.55 4.30 15.95
CA PRO A 206 -6.97 4.50 17.27
C PRO A 206 -7.49 3.51 18.31
N HIS A 207 -8.79 3.18 18.28
CA HIS A 207 -9.38 2.20 19.20
C HIS A 207 -8.72 0.81 19.15
N MET A 208 -8.22 0.40 17.97
CA MET A 208 -7.64 -0.93 17.79
C MET A 208 -6.12 -0.95 18.08
N PHE A 209 -5.40 0.09 17.68
CA PHE A 209 -3.93 0.08 17.70
C PHE A 209 -3.30 1.10 18.64
N ILE A 210 -3.99 2.18 19.01
CA ILE A 210 -3.45 3.27 19.84
C ILE A 210 -3.96 3.19 21.29
N GLU A 211 -5.25 2.93 21.48
CA GLU A 211 -5.89 2.91 22.80
C GLU A 211 -5.77 1.53 23.47
N ASP A 212 -5.85 0.45 22.69
CA ASP A 212 -5.79 -0.92 23.19
C ASP A 212 -4.35 -1.39 23.41
N THR A 213 -3.87 -1.21 24.65
CA THR A 213 -2.52 -1.62 25.08
C THR A 213 -2.31 -3.14 24.98
N LYS A 214 -3.37 -3.95 25.10
CA LYS A 214 -3.28 -5.41 24.98
C LYS A 214 -2.89 -5.80 23.56
N ASN A 215 -3.51 -5.16 22.55
CA ASN A 215 -3.17 -5.41 21.15
C ASN A 215 -1.74 -4.97 20.83
N LYS A 216 -1.34 -3.76 21.27
CA LYS A 216 0.04 -3.27 21.08
C LYS A 216 1.05 -4.26 21.63
N LYS A 217 0.84 -4.66 22.88
CA LYS A 217 1.72 -5.62 23.55
C LYS A 217 1.82 -6.91 22.74
N MET A 218 0.69 -7.51 22.35
CA MET A 218 0.70 -8.75 21.58
C MET A 218 1.44 -8.61 20.23
N ILE A 219 1.27 -7.50 19.53
CA ILE A 219 1.98 -7.24 18.27
C ILE A 219 3.50 -7.11 18.53
N ILE A 220 3.91 -6.36 19.56
CA ILE A 220 5.32 -6.23 19.95
C ILE A 220 5.91 -7.61 20.27
N GLU A 221 5.19 -8.42 21.04
CA GLU A 221 5.59 -9.78 21.42
C GLU A 221 5.80 -10.69 20.21
N ILE A 222 4.85 -10.67 19.26
CA ILE A 222 4.91 -11.47 18.03
C ILE A 222 6.10 -11.03 17.17
N LEU A 223 6.28 -9.72 16.97
CA LEU A 223 7.37 -9.17 16.16
C LEU A 223 8.74 -9.50 16.75
N TYR A 224 8.91 -9.31 18.05
CA TYR A 224 10.18 -9.60 18.73
C TYR A 224 10.55 -11.09 18.61
N ARG A 225 9.60 -11.98 18.92
CA ARG A 225 9.83 -13.43 18.83
C ARG A 225 10.07 -13.87 17.38
N TYR A 226 9.35 -13.31 16.42
CA TYR A 226 9.59 -13.57 15.00
C TYR A 226 10.99 -13.14 14.57
N THR A 227 11.45 -11.94 14.97
CA THR A 227 12.79 -11.45 14.64
C THR A 227 13.87 -12.38 15.16
N LYS A 228 13.78 -12.82 16.43
CA LYS A 228 14.76 -13.75 17.02
C LYS A 228 14.71 -15.13 16.35
N TRP A 229 13.51 -15.67 16.14
CA TRP A 229 13.31 -16.95 15.44
C TRP A 229 13.85 -16.92 14.01
N SER A 230 13.54 -15.86 13.24
CA SER A 230 13.99 -15.70 11.86
C SER A 230 15.51 -15.58 11.78
N ASN A 231 16.13 -14.83 12.69
CA ASN A 231 17.59 -14.74 12.76
C ASN A 231 18.25 -16.10 13.03
N HIS A 232 17.74 -16.86 14.00
CA HIS A 232 18.22 -18.22 14.29
C HIS A 232 18.02 -19.16 13.09
N LEU A 233 16.85 -19.10 12.44
CA LEU A 233 16.57 -19.89 11.24
C LEU A 233 17.56 -19.58 10.12
N ARG A 234 17.84 -18.29 9.85
CA ARG A 234 18.80 -17.87 8.82
C ARG A 234 20.23 -18.27 9.16
N GLU A 235 20.64 -18.06 10.41
CA GLU A 235 21.96 -18.47 10.89
C GLU A 235 22.18 -19.98 10.74
N SER A 236 21.16 -20.80 11.03
CA SER A 236 21.22 -22.25 10.82
C SER A 236 21.39 -22.67 9.35
N LYS A 237 21.00 -21.80 8.41
CA LYS A 237 21.17 -21.98 6.96
C LYS A 237 22.47 -21.35 6.42
N GLY A 238 23.22 -20.64 7.25
CA GLY A 238 24.39 -19.85 6.83
C GLY A 238 24.02 -18.53 6.14
N ASP A 239 22.76 -18.09 6.25
CA ASP A 239 22.30 -16.82 5.69
C ASP A 239 22.53 -15.67 6.68
N LYS A 240 22.77 -14.46 6.15
CA LYS A 240 22.93 -13.25 6.97
C LYS A 240 21.65 -12.96 7.77
N LYS A 241 21.80 -12.64 9.07
CA LYS A 241 20.73 -12.16 9.95
C LYS A 241 20.11 -10.88 9.37
N ILE A 242 18.78 -10.79 9.36
CA ILE A 242 18.06 -9.59 8.86
C ILE A 242 17.68 -8.66 10.03
N GLY A 243 17.34 -9.23 11.20
CA GLY A 243 16.81 -8.45 12.31
C GLY A 243 15.37 -7.98 12.07
N TYR A 244 14.95 -7.01 12.87
CA TYR A 244 13.69 -6.32 12.67
C TYR A 244 13.87 -5.21 11.63
N VAL A 245 12.92 -5.08 10.71
CA VAL A 245 12.95 -4.01 9.72
C VAL A 245 11.63 -3.25 9.73
N GLN A 246 11.72 -1.92 9.70
CA GLN A 246 10.56 -1.04 9.61
C GLN A 246 9.64 -1.45 8.43
N GLY A 247 8.34 -1.55 8.73
CA GLY A 247 7.30 -2.06 7.82
C GLY A 247 6.74 -3.41 8.25
N MET A 248 7.54 -4.25 8.94
CA MET A 248 7.06 -5.53 9.49
C MET A 248 5.88 -5.36 10.47
N HIS A 249 5.88 -4.27 11.26
CA HIS A 249 4.79 -3.96 12.18
C HIS A 249 3.45 -3.71 11.48
N GLU A 250 3.47 -3.11 10.28
CA GLU A 250 2.24 -2.91 9.50
C GLU A 250 1.71 -4.24 8.99
N LEU A 251 2.59 -5.11 8.48
CA LEU A 251 2.16 -6.42 8.01
C LEU A 251 1.51 -7.25 9.13
N CYS A 252 2.15 -7.28 10.30
CA CYS A 252 1.61 -7.95 11.48
C CYS A 252 0.30 -7.29 11.96
N GLY A 253 0.25 -5.96 11.98
CA GLY A 253 -0.94 -5.19 12.38
C GLY A 253 -2.17 -5.49 11.54
N ILE A 254 -2.01 -5.66 10.22
CA ILE A 254 -3.13 -5.99 9.33
C ILE A 254 -3.64 -7.41 9.58
N ILE A 255 -2.72 -8.37 9.70
CA ILE A 255 -3.07 -9.75 10.03
C ILE A 255 -3.83 -9.80 11.35
N HIS A 256 -3.33 -9.07 12.36
CA HIS A 256 -4.00 -8.90 13.64
C HIS A 256 -5.42 -8.35 13.48
N ALA A 257 -5.59 -7.23 12.77
CA ALA A 257 -6.92 -6.63 12.56
C ALA A 257 -7.89 -7.58 11.85
N VAL A 258 -7.45 -8.19 10.74
CA VAL A 258 -8.28 -9.09 9.94
C VAL A 258 -8.76 -10.27 10.77
N LEU A 259 -7.84 -10.92 11.49
CA LEU A 259 -8.19 -12.06 12.32
C LEU A 259 -9.08 -11.64 13.49
N LYS A 260 -8.79 -10.52 14.16
CA LYS A 260 -9.55 -10.04 15.34
C LYS A 260 -11.02 -9.75 15.02
N VAL A 261 -11.29 -9.16 13.86
CA VAL A 261 -12.66 -8.82 13.41
C VAL A 261 -13.52 -10.07 13.24
N GLU A 262 -12.90 -11.20 12.93
CA GLU A 262 -13.56 -12.48 12.67
C GLU A 262 -13.30 -13.51 13.78
N LEU A 263 -12.89 -13.09 14.98
CA LEU A 263 -12.78 -14.01 16.13
C LEU A 263 -14.14 -14.28 16.76
N LEU A 264 -14.28 -15.50 17.29
CA LEU A 264 -15.35 -15.82 18.23
C LEU A 264 -14.90 -15.42 19.63
N THR A 265 -15.40 -14.30 20.14
CA THR A 265 -15.19 -13.95 21.55
C THR A 265 -15.98 -14.89 22.44
N GLU A 266 -15.32 -15.57 23.37
CA GLU A 266 -15.94 -16.53 24.31
C GLU A 266 -16.82 -15.84 25.38
N ASN A 267 -17.02 -14.53 25.28
CA ASN A 267 -17.79 -13.73 26.22
C ASN A 267 -19.30 -13.80 25.95
N GLU A 268 -19.89 -14.89 26.41
CA GLU A 268 -20.94 -14.84 27.44
C GLU A 268 -21.08 -16.26 27.97
N LYS A 269 -20.46 -16.54 29.13
CA LYS A 269 -20.88 -17.66 29.96
C LYS A 269 -22.38 -17.47 30.20
N VAL A 270 -23.19 -18.18 29.43
CA VAL A 270 -24.60 -18.43 29.71
C VAL A 270 -24.66 -18.77 31.18
N GLY A 271 -25.34 -17.92 31.95
CA GLY A 271 -25.50 -18.13 33.38
C GLY A 271 -26.01 -19.54 33.62
N ASN A 272 -25.18 -20.34 34.28
CA ASN A 272 -25.58 -21.40 35.18
C ASN A 272 -26.67 -22.38 34.64
N THR A 273 -26.33 -23.19 33.64
CA THR A 273 -26.89 -24.56 33.56
C THR A 273 -25.81 -25.56 33.91
N ASP A 274 -25.33 -25.44 35.15
CA ASP A 274 -24.55 -26.46 35.82
C ASP A 274 -25.51 -27.57 36.26
N ALA A 275 -25.79 -28.51 35.34
CA ALA A 275 -26.21 -29.87 35.65
C ALA A 275 -26.33 -30.70 34.37
N THR A 276 -25.58 -31.80 34.33
CA THR A 276 -25.86 -33.00 33.49
C THR A 276 -25.17 -33.07 32.13
N ILE A 277 -23.83 -33.01 32.11
CA ILE A 277 -23.07 -33.86 31.17
C ILE A 277 -22.06 -34.66 31.99
N LYS A 278 -22.55 -35.72 32.64
CA LYS A 278 -21.71 -36.82 33.12
C LYS A 278 -21.43 -37.73 31.93
N ASN A 279 -20.15 -37.96 31.68
CA ASN A 279 -19.53 -39.15 31.09
C ASN A 279 -20.46 -40.06 30.28
N TYR A 280 -20.44 -39.93 28.95
CA TYR A 280 -20.81 -41.04 28.08
C TYR A 280 -19.61 -41.96 27.92
N ASP A 281 -19.61 -42.99 28.77
CA ASP A 281 -18.83 -44.21 28.59
C ASP A 281 -19.54 -45.08 27.54
N LEU A 282 -18.78 -45.57 26.57
CA LEU A 282 -19.26 -46.32 25.41
C LEU A 282 -19.19 -47.82 25.73
N SER A 283 -20.30 -48.39 26.21
CA SER A 283 -20.52 -49.84 26.16
C SER A 283 -22.00 -50.19 25.96
N VAL A 284 -22.30 -50.59 24.73
CA VAL A 284 -23.12 -51.75 24.29
C VAL A 284 -24.22 -52.26 25.24
N GLU A 285 -25.47 -52.28 24.77
CA GLU A 285 -26.23 -53.53 24.57
C GLU A 285 -27.45 -53.35 23.63
N ARG A 286 -27.73 -54.43 22.90
CA ARG A 286 -28.70 -54.60 21.80
C ARG A 286 -30.09 -54.91 22.34
N GLU A 287 -31.13 -54.47 21.63
CA GLU A 287 -32.39 -55.21 21.53
C GLU A 287 -33.02 -55.02 20.14
N ASP A 288 -33.28 -56.15 19.49
CA ASP A 288 -33.72 -56.29 18.10
C ASP A 288 -35.17 -55.84 17.91
N THR A 289 -35.40 -54.81 17.07
CA THR A 289 -36.73 -54.55 16.49
C THR A 289 -36.62 -54.20 15.01
N HIS A 290 -36.79 -55.24 14.18
CA HIS A 290 -36.78 -55.20 12.72
C HIS A 290 -37.97 -54.40 12.14
N VAL A 291 -37.92 -53.07 12.11
CA VAL A 291 -38.80 -52.23 11.28
C VAL A 291 -38.06 -50.96 10.82
N SER A 292 -37.78 -50.85 9.50
CA SER A 292 -37.36 -49.60 8.82
C SER A 292 -36.10 -48.87 9.36
N GLU A 293 -35.05 -49.62 9.72
CA GLU A 293 -33.80 -49.07 10.31
C GLU A 293 -32.96 -48.18 9.37
N GLY A 294 -33.12 -48.30 8.05
CA GLY A 294 -32.24 -47.60 7.09
C GLY A 294 -32.38 -46.07 7.01
N LYS A 295 -33.44 -45.46 7.56
CA LYS A 295 -33.58 -43.99 7.55
C LYS A 295 -33.06 -43.32 8.83
N LEU A 296 -33.25 -43.93 10.00
CA LEU A 296 -32.87 -43.34 11.29
C LEU A 296 -31.35 -43.34 11.50
N GLU A 297 -30.63 -44.36 11.02
CA GLU A 297 -29.16 -44.41 11.11
C GLU A 297 -28.46 -43.32 10.28
N ASN A 298 -29.06 -42.93 9.15
CA ASN A 298 -28.52 -41.90 8.27
C ASN A 298 -28.67 -40.48 8.84
N GLU A 299 -29.74 -40.22 9.60
CA GLU A 299 -29.93 -38.91 10.26
C GLU A 299 -29.02 -38.75 11.48
N ALA A 300 -28.86 -39.79 12.30
CA ALA A 300 -27.96 -39.76 13.46
C ALA A 300 -26.49 -39.55 13.05
N THR A 301 -26.06 -40.18 11.96
CA THR A 301 -24.70 -40.00 11.43
C THR A 301 -24.49 -38.60 10.86
N MET A 302 -25.41 -38.06 10.07
CA MET A 302 -25.32 -36.69 9.54
C MET A 302 -25.22 -35.64 10.66
N ASN A 303 -26.05 -35.76 11.71
CA ASN A 303 -25.99 -34.86 12.87
C ASN A 303 -24.64 -34.93 13.59
N SER A 304 -24.04 -36.12 13.69
CA SER A 304 -22.70 -36.29 14.27
C SER A 304 -21.60 -35.57 13.47
N PHE A 305 -21.65 -35.64 12.14
CA PHE A 305 -20.65 -34.97 11.29
C PHE A 305 -20.78 -33.45 11.31
N GLU A 306 -22.01 -32.93 11.29
CA GLU A 306 -22.22 -31.49 11.36
C GLU A 306 -21.74 -30.90 12.69
N SER A 307 -21.95 -31.63 13.80
CA SER A 307 -21.39 -31.28 15.11
C SER A 307 -19.86 -31.24 15.09
N LYS A 308 -19.21 -32.23 14.45
CA LYS A 308 -17.74 -32.27 14.34
C LYS A 308 -17.19 -31.11 13.51
N LEU A 309 -17.80 -30.80 12.36
CA LEU A 309 -17.38 -29.65 11.54
C LEU A 309 -17.53 -28.34 12.32
N GLU A 310 -18.63 -28.19 13.05
CA GLU A 310 -18.85 -27.04 13.91
C GLU A 310 -17.79 -26.89 15.00
N GLU A 311 -17.43 -27.98 15.68
CA GLU A 311 -16.33 -28.00 16.65
C GLU A 311 -15.00 -27.61 16.01
N GLN A 312 -14.70 -28.10 14.79
CA GLN A 312 -13.50 -27.70 14.05
C GLN A 312 -13.50 -26.21 13.71
N ILE A 313 -14.64 -25.64 13.28
CA ILE A 313 -14.77 -24.20 12.99
C ILE A 313 -14.56 -23.38 14.27
N LYS A 314 -15.14 -23.81 15.40
CA LYS A 314 -14.93 -23.16 16.71
C LYS A 314 -13.46 -23.19 17.12
N TYR A 315 -12.79 -24.33 16.98
CA TYR A 315 -11.36 -24.45 17.24
C TYR A 315 -10.50 -23.61 16.28
N PHE A 316 -10.93 -23.50 15.02
CA PHE A 316 -10.29 -22.69 13.99
C PHE A 316 -10.40 -21.18 14.28
N LEU A 317 -11.49 -20.71 14.90
CA LEU A 317 -11.73 -19.30 15.25
C LEU A 317 -11.53 -18.97 16.74
N SER A 318 -10.96 -19.89 17.52
CA SER A 318 -10.83 -19.73 18.97
C SER A 318 -9.88 -18.58 19.34
N GLU A 319 -10.36 -17.69 20.22
CA GLU A 319 -9.57 -16.57 20.77
C GLU A 319 -8.32 -17.05 21.52
N LYS A 320 -8.36 -18.25 22.12
CA LYS A 320 -7.22 -18.85 22.84
C LYS A 320 -5.95 -18.91 21.99
N TYR A 321 -6.09 -19.15 20.68
CA TYR A 321 -4.97 -19.31 19.75
C TYR A 321 -4.75 -18.08 18.88
N PHE A 322 -5.35 -16.94 19.23
CA PHE A 322 -5.29 -15.75 18.39
C PHE A 322 -3.85 -15.28 18.14
N ALA A 323 -3.02 -15.18 19.18
CA ALA A 323 -1.62 -14.78 19.05
C ALA A 323 -0.83 -15.78 18.18
N HIS A 324 -1.04 -17.08 18.39
CA HIS A 324 -0.43 -18.15 17.61
C HIS A 324 -0.78 -18.05 16.13
N ASP A 325 -2.05 -17.82 15.82
CA ASP A 325 -2.54 -17.73 14.45
C ASP A 325 -2.04 -16.46 13.75
N VAL A 326 -1.95 -15.32 14.46
CA VAL A 326 -1.34 -14.08 13.94
C VAL A 326 0.14 -14.31 13.64
N PHE A 327 0.89 -14.92 14.57
CA PHE A 327 2.31 -15.24 14.35
C PHE A 327 2.49 -16.17 13.14
N ALA A 328 1.72 -17.26 13.08
CA ALA A 328 1.83 -18.23 12.01
C ALA A 328 1.56 -17.58 10.64
N MET A 329 0.50 -16.78 10.53
CA MET A 329 0.17 -16.10 9.28
C MET A 329 1.18 -15.01 8.92
N PHE A 330 1.67 -14.26 9.90
CA PHE A 330 2.74 -13.27 9.68
C PHE A 330 4.01 -13.94 9.19
N LYS A 331 4.37 -15.09 9.77
CA LYS A 331 5.52 -15.89 9.39
C LYS A 331 5.41 -16.36 7.94
N GLU A 332 4.31 -17.04 7.59
CA GLU A 332 4.09 -17.60 6.24
C GLU A 332 3.98 -16.50 5.18
N LEU A 333 3.38 -15.35 5.51
CA LEU A 333 3.31 -14.20 4.59
C LEU A 333 4.70 -13.56 4.38
N THR A 334 5.49 -13.40 5.44
CA THR A 334 6.71 -12.58 5.40
C THR A 334 7.91 -13.35 4.86
N LEU A 335 8.00 -14.66 5.06
CA LEU A 335 9.11 -15.51 4.58
C LEU A 335 9.47 -15.27 3.09
N PRO A 336 8.54 -15.35 2.12
CA PRO A 336 8.86 -15.09 0.71
C PRO A 336 9.25 -13.63 0.42
N LEU A 337 8.95 -12.70 1.34
CA LEU A 337 9.24 -11.27 1.18
C LEU A 337 10.62 -10.89 1.73
N LEU A 338 11.19 -11.68 2.65
CA LEU A 338 12.40 -11.31 3.40
C LEU A 338 13.56 -10.97 2.45
N ASP A 339 13.93 -11.92 1.59
CA ASP A 339 15.08 -11.73 0.71
C ASP A 339 14.79 -10.73 -0.41
N LYS A 340 13.53 -10.61 -0.84
CA LYS A 340 13.11 -9.72 -1.94
C LYS A 340 13.00 -8.27 -1.50
N TYR A 341 12.38 -7.98 -0.36
CA TYR A 341 11.98 -6.62 0.02
C TYR A 341 12.63 -6.11 1.31
N PHE A 342 13.05 -6.98 2.21
CA PHE A 342 13.63 -6.56 3.50
C PHE A 342 15.15 -6.48 3.48
N THR A 343 15.83 -7.11 2.52
CA THR A 343 17.26 -6.91 2.30
C THR A 343 17.54 -5.75 1.34
N SER A 344 18.66 -5.04 1.53
CA SER A 344 19.08 -3.95 0.64
C SER A 344 19.40 -4.45 -0.78
N SER A 345 19.97 -5.65 -0.92
CA SER A 345 20.26 -6.25 -2.23
C SER A 345 18.99 -6.73 -2.94
N GLY A 346 18.03 -7.28 -2.19
CA GLY A 346 16.72 -7.68 -2.69
C GLY A 346 15.97 -6.51 -3.29
N ILE A 347 15.83 -5.42 -2.53
CA ILE A 347 15.03 -4.28 -2.99
C ILE A 347 15.62 -3.62 -4.25
N VAL A 348 16.96 -3.59 -4.36
CA VAL A 348 17.65 -3.13 -5.57
C VAL A 348 17.31 -4.03 -6.76
N ARG A 349 17.42 -5.35 -6.59
CA ARG A 349 17.11 -6.33 -7.64
C ARG A 349 15.66 -6.21 -8.12
N GLU A 350 14.72 -6.12 -7.18
CA GLU A 350 13.29 -5.99 -7.47
C GLU A 350 12.97 -4.63 -8.12
N SER A 351 13.68 -3.57 -7.76
CA SER A 351 13.55 -2.25 -8.41
C SER A 351 14.04 -2.29 -9.86
N ILE A 352 15.18 -2.95 -10.14
CA ILE A 352 15.68 -3.15 -11.51
C ILE A 352 14.68 -3.97 -12.33
N PHE A 353 14.16 -5.06 -11.75
CA PHE A 353 13.14 -5.88 -12.41
C PHE A 353 11.89 -5.05 -12.74
N PHE A 354 11.41 -4.26 -11.78
CA PHE A 354 10.31 -3.34 -11.97
C PHE A 354 10.57 -2.35 -13.12
N ASP A 355 11.73 -1.70 -13.13
CA ASP A 355 12.09 -0.69 -14.14
C ASP A 355 12.13 -1.28 -15.55
N LEU A 356 12.67 -2.50 -15.70
CA LEU A 356 12.68 -3.21 -16.97
C LEU A 356 11.26 -3.51 -17.46
N LYS A 357 10.39 -4.03 -16.58
CA LYS A 357 9.00 -4.34 -16.94
C LYS A 357 8.18 -3.08 -17.23
N LEU A 358 8.42 -1.99 -16.50
CA LEU A 358 7.81 -0.69 -16.78
C LEU A 358 8.27 -0.13 -18.13
N HIS A 359 9.56 -0.26 -18.46
CA HIS A 359 10.10 0.17 -19.75
C HIS A 359 9.44 -0.58 -20.93
N HIS A 360 9.21 -1.89 -20.80
CA HIS A 360 8.51 -2.66 -21.82
C HIS A 360 7.04 -2.28 -21.97
N LEU A 361 6.36 -1.96 -20.86
CA LEU A 361 4.94 -1.58 -20.90
C LEU A 361 4.70 -0.14 -21.37
N ASP A 362 5.67 0.76 -21.25
CA ASP A 362 5.57 2.16 -21.69
C ASP A 362 6.81 2.53 -22.52
N LEU A 363 6.96 1.84 -23.66
CA LEU A 363 7.97 2.13 -24.68
C LEU A 363 7.77 3.54 -25.24
N GLY A 364 8.52 4.48 -24.68
CA GLY A 364 8.63 5.82 -25.24
C GLY A 364 9.23 5.82 -26.64
N SER A 365 9.04 6.93 -27.35
CA SER A 365 9.83 7.26 -28.54
C SER A 365 10.81 8.39 -28.21
N ALA A 366 11.78 8.67 -29.10
CA ALA A 366 12.76 9.74 -28.89
C ALA A 366 12.12 11.12 -28.60
N ASN A 367 10.92 11.37 -29.13
CA ASN A 367 10.19 12.63 -28.93
C ASN A 367 9.08 12.54 -27.85
N ARG A 368 8.83 11.34 -27.33
CA ARG A 368 7.77 11.04 -26.36
C ARG A 368 8.29 10.01 -25.37
N PRO A 369 9.17 10.39 -24.43
CA PRO A 369 9.74 9.44 -23.49
C PRO A 369 8.65 8.76 -22.67
N GLY A 370 8.83 7.47 -22.40
CA GLY A 370 7.99 6.71 -21.49
C GLY A 370 8.34 7.01 -20.04
N LEU A 371 7.57 6.46 -19.10
CA LEU A 371 7.79 6.68 -17.67
C LEU A 371 9.16 6.22 -17.19
N ALA A 372 9.59 5.01 -17.55
CA ALA A 372 10.88 4.47 -17.10
C ALA A 372 12.05 5.36 -17.56
N THR A 373 12.03 5.80 -18.83
CA THR A 373 13.02 6.72 -19.38
C THR A 373 12.99 8.07 -18.66
N SER A 374 11.80 8.62 -18.44
CA SER A 374 11.63 9.93 -17.79
C SER A 374 12.07 9.93 -16.33
N LEU A 375 11.81 8.85 -15.58
CA LEU A 375 12.28 8.68 -14.20
C LEU A 375 13.80 8.64 -14.13
N ARG A 376 14.44 7.89 -15.04
CA ARG A 376 15.90 7.81 -15.14
C ARG A 376 16.53 9.14 -15.51
N GLU A 377 15.97 9.87 -16.49
CA GLU A 377 16.45 11.20 -16.89
C GLU A 377 16.29 12.24 -15.78
N SER A 378 15.27 12.08 -14.93
CA SER A 378 15.04 12.94 -13.77
C SER A 378 15.86 12.52 -12.54
N HIS A 379 16.73 11.51 -12.65
CA HIS A 379 17.51 10.94 -11.55
C HIS A 379 16.65 10.45 -10.36
N ILE A 380 15.42 10.00 -10.63
CA ILE A 380 14.53 9.43 -9.62
C ILE A 380 14.72 7.92 -9.60
N GLU A 381 15.51 7.44 -8.67
CA GLU A 381 15.75 6.01 -8.51
C GLU A 381 14.53 5.30 -7.93
N SER A 382 14.09 4.22 -8.59
CA SER A 382 12.87 3.50 -8.20
C SER A 382 12.94 2.93 -6.78
N GLN A 383 14.13 2.53 -6.32
CA GLN A 383 14.36 2.00 -4.98
C GLN A 383 13.95 2.95 -3.86
N LEU A 384 14.02 4.28 -4.06
CA LEU A 384 13.73 5.27 -3.02
C LEU A 384 12.27 5.21 -2.56
N TRP A 385 11.35 5.00 -3.49
CA TRP A 385 9.92 4.95 -3.21
C TRP A 385 9.39 3.51 -3.21
N LEU A 386 9.94 2.61 -4.04
CA LEU A 386 9.54 1.19 -4.05
C LEU A 386 9.84 0.46 -2.74
N THR A 387 10.91 0.82 -2.01
CA THR A 387 11.20 0.25 -0.69
C THR A 387 9.96 0.29 0.20
N ARG A 388 9.23 1.41 0.18
CA ARG A 388 8.03 1.63 0.97
C ARG A 388 6.85 0.80 0.45
N TRP A 389 6.59 0.87 -0.86
CA TRP A 389 5.46 0.21 -1.52
C TRP A 389 5.54 -1.32 -1.40
N PHE A 390 6.75 -1.89 -1.53
CA PHE A 390 6.99 -3.33 -1.45
C PHE A 390 7.02 -3.84 -0.01
N ARG A 391 7.74 -3.18 0.91
CA ARG A 391 7.83 -3.66 2.31
C ARG A 391 6.51 -3.65 3.06
N MET A 392 5.63 -2.71 2.73
CA MET A 392 4.33 -2.57 3.37
C MET A 392 3.19 -3.08 2.49
N LEU A 393 3.49 -3.74 1.36
CA LEU A 393 2.48 -4.31 0.45
C LEU A 393 1.31 -3.35 0.16
N LEU A 394 1.67 -2.10 -0.16
CA LEU A 394 0.77 -1.01 -0.59
C LEU A 394 -0.17 -0.43 0.48
N THR A 395 -0.01 -0.77 1.76
CA THR A 395 -0.95 -0.36 2.81
C THR A 395 -1.08 1.15 2.96
N ARG A 396 0.03 1.89 2.78
CA ARG A 396 0.07 3.35 2.83
C ARG A 396 -0.39 3.99 1.52
N GLU A 397 -0.28 3.28 0.40
CA GLU A 397 -0.45 3.79 -0.96
C GLU A 397 -1.88 3.69 -1.50
N VAL A 398 -2.69 2.78 -0.96
CA VAL A 398 -4.08 2.59 -1.41
C VAL A 398 -5.07 2.61 -0.26
N GLY A 399 -4.57 2.78 0.97
CA GLY A 399 -5.34 2.70 2.21
C GLY A 399 -5.66 1.27 2.62
N LEU A 400 -5.85 1.07 3.93
CA LEU A 400 -5.98 -0.25 4.53
C LEU A 400 -7.10 -1.11 3.92
N ALA A 401 -8.29 -0.52 3.73
CA ALA A 401 -9.45 -1.25 3.21
C ALA A 401 -9.25 -1.77 1.77
N TYR A 402 -8.53 -1.03 0.93
CA TYR A 402 -8.24 -1.46 -0.43
C TYR A 402 -7.05 -2.43 -0.45
N ALA A 403 -6.01 -2.17 0.34
CA ALA A 403 -4.83 -3.04 0.48
C ALA A 403 -5.23 -4.45 0.93
N VAL A 404 -6.11 -4.58 1.93
CA VAL A 404 -6.62 -5.89 2.39
C VAL A 404 -7.30 -6.67 1.25
N ARG A 405 -8.02 -6.00 0.34
CA ARG A 405 -8.63 -6.67 -0.82
C ARG A 405 -7.59 -7.06 -1.89
N ILE A 406 -6.49 -6.34 -2.00
CA ILE A 406 -5.35 -6.77 -2.82
C ILE A 406 -4.74 -8.03 -2.19
N TRP A 407 -4.53 -8.04 -0.87
CA TRP A 407 -3.96 -9.17 -0.15
C TRP A 407 -4.80 -10.44 -0.28
N ASP A 408 -6.14 -10.33 -0.24
CA ASP A 408 -7.04 -11.45 -0.55
C ASP A 408 -6.69 -12.10 -1.90
N GLY A 409 -6.39 -11.27 -2.91
CA GLY A 409 -5.97 -11.73 -4.23
C GLY A 409 -4.57 -12.32 -4.28
N LEU A 410 -3.60 -11.71 -3.59
CA LEU A 410 -2.22 -12.21 -3.52
C LEU A 410 -2.17 -13.59 -2.85
N ILE A 411 -2.89 -13.75 -1.74
CA ILE A 411 -3.01 -15.00 -1.00
C ILE A 411 -3.77 -16.05 -1.82
N ALA A 412 -4.83 -15.65 -2.52
CA ALA A 412 -5.54 -16.55 -3.43
C ALA A 412 -4.64 -16.98 -4.61
N TYR A 413 -3.83 -16.07 -5.16
CA TYR A 413 -2.90 -16.38 -6.24
C TYR A 413 -1.83 -17.39 -5.82
N SER A 414 -1.21 -17.18 -4.65
CA SER A 414 -0.21 -18.12 -4.14
C SER A 414 -0.81 -19.50 -3.89
N CYS A 415 -2.04 -19.57 -3.38
CA CYS A 415 -2.77 -20.83 -3.23
C CYS A 415 -3.09 -21.51 -4.56
N ALA A 416 -3.54 -20.76 -5.57
CA ALA A 416 -3.91 -21.33 -6.86
C ALA A 416 -2.68 -21.91 -7.59
N GLY A 417 -1.54 -21.24 -7.46
CA GLY A 417 -0.26 -21.67 -8.03
C GLY A 417 0.26 -22.99 -7.46
N ALA A 418 0.02 -23.28 -6.17
CA ALA A 418 0.43 -24.53 -5.53
C ALA A 418 -0.18 -25.80 -6.15
N GLN A 419 -1.19 -25.69 -7.03
CA GLN A 419 -1.75 -26.83 -7.76
C GLN A 419 -0.99 -27.17 -9.05
N ALA A 420 -0.24 -26.21 -9.62
CA ALA A 420 0.58 -26.48 -10.77
C ALA A 420 1.86 -27.15 -10.26
N ASN A 421 2.00 -28.46 -10.45
CA ASN A 421 3.20 -29.26 -10.14
C ASN A 421 4.44 -28.82 -10.98
N THR A 422 4.50 -27.57 -11.41
CA THR A 422 5.66 -26.97 -12.05
C THR A 422 6.62 -26.55 -10.96
N THR A 423 7.60 -27.40 -10.69
CA THR A 423 8.72 -27.19 -9.74
C THR A 423 9.58 -25.95 -10.01
N GLU A 424 9.25 -25.15 -11.03
CA GLU A 424 10.09 -24.05 -11.53
C GLU A 424 9.50 -22.66 -11.30
N ASN A 425 8.20 -22.52 -10.98
CA ASN A 425 7.57 -21.22 -10.75
C ASN A 425 6.92 -21.16 -9.36
N GLU A 426 7.65 -20.66 -8.37
CA GLU A 426 7.13 -20.33 -7.05
C GLU A 426 6.14 -19.15 -7.18
N ASN A 427 4.88 -19.46 -7.43
CA ASN A 427 3.78 -18.51 -7.32
C ASN A 427 3.59 -18.17 -5.84
N ASP A 428 4.36 -17.20 -5.34
CA ASP A 428 4.25 -16.68 -3.98
C ASP A 428 3.45 -15.36 -3.94
N VAL A 429 3.27 -14.79 -2.74
CA VAL A 429 2.55 -13.54 -2.53
C VAL A 429 3.26 -12.29 -3.09
N SER A 430 4.57 -12.37 -3.33
CA SER A 430 5.40 -11.29 -3.88
C SER A 430 5.33 -11.21 -5.40
N THR A 431 5.08 -12.32 -6.09
CA THR A 431 5.17 -12.42 -7.56
C THR A 431 4.33 -11.38 -8.30
N LEU A 432 3.12 -11.09 -7.81
CA LEU A 432 2.22 -10.12 -8.45
C LEU A 432 2.48 -8.66 -8.04
N ILE A 433 3.21 -8.42 -6.95
CA ILE A 433 3.38 -7.06 -6.39
C ILE A 433 3.99 -6.09 -7.40
N PRO A 434 5.11 -6.39 -8.10
CA PRO A 434 5.69 -5.46 -9.07
C PRO A 434 4.69 -5.06 -10.18
N TYR A 435 3.89 -6.02 -10.67
CA TYR A 435 2.90 -5.76 -11.72
C TYR A 435 1.73 -4.91 -11.22
N ILE A 436 1.28 -5.14 -9.99
CA ILE A 436 0.27 -4.28 -9.35
C ILE A 436 0.80 -2.85 -9.23
N VAL A 437 2.05 -2.69 -8.82
CA VAL A 437 2.69 -1.36 -8.73
C VAL A 437 2.77 -0.70 -10.10
N ILE A 438 3.18 -1.42 -11.15
CA ILE A 438 3.21 -0.87 -12.52
C ILE A 438 1.83 -0.35 -12.93
N LEU A 439 0.77 -1.13 -12.70
CA LEU A 439 -0.60 -0.72 -13.03
C LEU A 439 -1.07 0.51 -12.24
N LEU A 440 -0.66 0.64 -10.97
CA LEU A 440 -0.94 1.84 -10.16
C LEU A 440 -0.15 3.06 -10.68
N ILE A 441 1.11 2.89 -11.05
CA ILE A 441 1.95 3.94 -11.63
C ILE A 441 1.41 4.40 -12.99
N LEU A 442 0.92 3.49 -13.83
CA LEU A 442 0.27 3.83 -15.10
C LEU A 442 -0.94 4.74 -14.91
N ARG A 443 -1.62 4.72 -13.75
CA ARG A 443 -2.74 5.65 -13.46
C ARG A 443 -2.30 7.08 -13.26
N VAL A 444 -1.12 7.27 -12.70
CA VAL A 444 -0.53 8.60 -12.47
C VAL A 444 0.44 8.99 -13.56
N ARG A 445 0.54 8.19 -14.62
CA ARG A 445 1.42 8.40 -15.77
C ARG A 445 1.39 9.83 -16.29
N SER A 446 0.20 10.35 -16.60
CA SER A 446 0.05 11.68 -17.19
C SER A 446 0.55 12.78 -16.25
N VAL A 447 0.32 12.64 -14.94
CA VAL A 447 0.80 13.59 -13.93
C VAL A 447 2.33 13.54 -13.84
N LEU A 448 2.90 12.34 -13.74
CA LEU A 448 4.34 12.14 -13.66
C LEU A 448 5.07 12.68 -14.88
N LEU A 449 4.64 12.31 -16.09
CA LEU A 449 5.22 12.81 -17.34
C LEU A 449 5.09 14.33 -17.43
N SER A 450 3.98 14.91 -16.97
CA SER A 450 3.80 16.36 -17.02
C SER A 450 4.76 17.13 -16.11
N SER A 451 5.24 16.51 -15.03
CA SER A 451 6.25 17.08 -14.13
C SER A 451 7.70 16.84 -14.57
N MET A 452 7.96 15.76 -15.33
CA MET A 452 9.33 15.34 -15.71
C MET A 452 9.73 15.79 -17.11
N VAL A 453 8.80 15.80 -18.07
CA VAL A 453 9.10 16.12 -19.47
C VAL A 453 9.16 17.63 -19.65
N PRO A 454 10.29 18.21 -20.08
CA PRO A 454 10.47 19.67 -20.11
C PRO A 454 9.38 20.44 -20.87
N SER A 455 8.94 19.93 -22.01
CA SER A 455 7.91 20.57 -22.84
C SER A 455 6.52 20.56 -22.18
N LEU A 456 6.19 19.54 -21.40
CA LEU A 456 4.96 19.50 -20.61
C LEU A 456 5.08 20.36 -19.35
N LYS A 457 6.26 20.33 -18.72
CA LYS A 457 6.56 21.09 -17.50
C LYS A 457 6.41 22.59 -17.75
N GLU A 458 7.02 23.11 -18.82
CA GLU A 458 6.92 24.53 -19.22
C GLU A 458 5.46 24.97 -19.39
N ILE A 459 4.63 24.10 -19.98
CA ILE A 459 3.20 24.39 -20.15
C ILE A 459 2.53 24.50 -18.79
N LEU A 460 2.79 23.58 -17.85
CA LEU A 460 2.14 23.58 -16.52
C LEU A 460 2.66 24.67 -15.58
N GLU A 461 3.95 24.97 -15.62
CA GLU A 461 4.54 26.09 -14.87
C GLU A 461 3.88 27.41 -15.27
N ALA A 462 3.55 27.60 -16.56
CA ALA A 462 2.80 28.77 -17.02
C ALA A 462 1.39 28.89 -16.42
N TYR A 463 0.84 27.80 -15.85
CA TYR A 463 -0.45 27.79 -15.14
C TYR A 463 -0.30 27.75 -13.61
N GLY A 464 0.91 27.71 -13.06
CA GLY A 464 1.17 27.66 -11.62
C GLY A 464 0.84 26.31 -10.96
N GLU A 465 0.83 25.22 -11.73
CA GLU A 465 0.61 23.85 -11.23
C GLU A 465 1.93 23.07 -11.29
N GLU A 466 2.84 23.29 -10.32
CA GLU A 466 4.05 22.47 -10.18
C GLU A 466 3.83 21.35 -9.16
N LYS A 467 4.14 20.12 -9.55
CA LYS A 467 4.16 18.96 -8.66
C LYS A 467 5.51 18.28 -8.83
N GLU A 468 6.22 18.07 -7.73
CA GLU A 468 7.46 17.30 -7.76
C GLU A 468 7.14 15.81 -8.00
N PRO A 469 7.77 15.14 -8.99
CA PRO A 469 7.42 13.76 -9.33
C PRO A 469 7.67 12.78 -8.17
N LEU A 470 8.73 12.99 -7.38
CA LEU A 470 9.00 12.16 -6.20
C LEU A 470 7.92 12.34 -5.11
N SER A 471 7.46 13.57 -4.88
CA SER A 471 6.34 13.85 -3.99
C SER A 471 5.06 13.14 -4.45
N VAL A 472 4.80 13.10 -5.76
CA VAL A 472 3.64 12.38 -6.35
C VAL A 472 3.72 10.88 -6.04
N LEU A 473 4.91 10.27 -6.11
CA LEU A 473 5.14 8.85 -5.82
C LEU A 473 5.05 8.54 -4.32
N LEU A 474 5.59 9.42 -3.47
CA LEU A 474 5.57 9.25 -2.01
C LEU A 474 4.20 9.58 -1.37
N HIS A 475 3.35 10.37 -2.01
CA HIS A 475 2.04 10.73 -1.45
C HIS A 475 0.86 10.15 -2.24
N TYR A 476 1.11 9.08 -2.99
CA TYR A 476 0.04 8.35 -3.66
C TYR A 476 -0.85 7.59 -2.64
N PRO A 477 -2.19 7.61 -2.77
CA PRO A 477 -2.97 8.39 -3.74
C PRO A 477 -3.15 9.81 -3.20
N PHE A 478 -2.82 10.82 -4.00
CA PHE A 478 -3.05 12.20 -3.58
C PHE A 478 -4.49 12.60 -3.89
N ASP A 479 -5.25 12.93 -2.84
CA ASP A 479 -6.60 13.44 -2.98
C ASP A 479 -6.55 14.88 -3.48
N ASP A 480 -7.07 15.13 -4.69
CA ASP A 480 -7.23 16.49 -5.24
C ASP A 480 -8.13 17.40 -4.36
N GLN A 481 -8.75 16.87 -3.29
CA GLN A 481 -9.68 17.61 -2.45
C GLN A 481 -9.01 18.61 -1.49
N GLU A 482 -7.73 18.45 -1.17
CA GLU A 482 -7.03 19.37 -0.24
C GLU A 482 -6.46 20.62 -0.91
N ILE A 483 -6.43 20.70 -2.25
CA ILE A 483 -6.05 21.94 -2.97
C ILE A 483 -7.29 22.82 -3.21
N GLN A 484 -8.20 22.87 -2.24
CA GLN A 484 -8.94 24.11 -2.04
C GLN A 484 -7.99 25.06 -1.32
N SER A 485 -7.11 25.70 -2.10
CA SER A 485 -6.28 26.81 -1.65
C SER A 485 -7.15 27.68 -0.73
N PRO A 486 -6.71 27.93 0.52
CA PRO A 486 -7.49 28.74 1.45
C PRO A 486 -7.85 30.00 0.70
N ARG A 487 -9.16 30.23 0.48
CA ARG A 487 -9.67 31.40 -0.21
C ARG A 487 -8.89 32.57 0.35
N SER A 488 -7.97 33.09 -0.46
CA SER A 488 -7.11 34.19 -0.09
C SER A 488 -8.04 35.26 0.44
N ALA A 489 -7.75 35.69 1.67
CA ALA A 489 -8.36 36.86 2.26
C ALA A 489 -8.46 37.93 1.17
N SER A 490 -9.65 38.52 1.06
CA SER A 490 -9.92 39.65 0.19
C SER A 490 -8.73 40.62 0.21
N PRO A 491 -8.15 40.98 -0.94
CA PRO A 491 -7.06 41.94 -0.95
C PRO A 491 -7.56 43.25 -0.34
N ASP A 492 -6.85 43.76 0.66
CA ASP A 492 -7.07 45.10 1.19
C ASP A 492 -6.92 46.10 0.02
N PRO A 493 -7.86 47.06 -0.12
CA PRO A 493 -7.95 47.92 -1.30
C PRO A 493 -6.90 49.05 -1.39
N ASP A 494 -5.89 49.11 -0.52
CA ASP A 494 -5.10 50.34 -0.31
C ASP A 494 -3.65 50.32 -0.85
N ASP A 495 -3.25 49.39 -1.72
CA ASP A 495 -1.88 49.37 -2.28
C ASP A 495 -1.80 49.97 -3.71
N GLU A 496 -1.47 51.27 -3.79
CA GLU A 496 -1.46 52.12 -5.00
C GLU A 496 -0.26 51.90 -5.97
N ASN A 497 0.15 50.65 -6.24
CA ASN A 497 1.24 50.38 -7.21
C ASN A 497 0.76 49.52 -8.40
N VAL A 498 -0.07 50.11 -9.28
CA VAL A 498 -0.95 49.38 -10.21
C VAL A 498 -0.44 49.28 -11.68
N ASP A 499 0.62 49.99 -12.09
CA ASP A 499 0.89 50.12 -13.54
C ASP A 499 1.70 48.99 -14.20
N SER A 500 2.32 48.08 -13.44
CA SER A 500 3.03 46.90 -13.99
C SER A 500 2.23 45.59 -13.94
N SER A 501 1.06 45.58 -13.30
CA SER A 501 0.27 44.35 -13.05
C SER A 501 -0.82 44.07 -14.11
N ILE A 502 -1.23 45.04 -14.92
CA ILE A 502 -2.44 44.87 -15.76
C ILE A 502 -2.18 43.98 -17.00
N THR A 503 -0.98 44.05 -17.59
CA THR A 503 -0.60 43.27 -18.78
C THR A 503 -0.34 41.80 -18.47
N SER A 504 0.35 41.49 -17.37
CA SER A 504 0.53 40.10 -16.89
C SER A 504 -0.80 39.47 -16.48
N TYR A 505 -1.69 40.24 -15.87
CA TYR A 505 -3.00 39.76 -15.45
C TYR A 505 -3.92 39.43 -16.64
N ARG A 506 -3.91 40.24 -17.71
CA ARG A 506 -4.72 39.97 -18.93
C ARG A 506 -4.21 38.76 -19.71
N LEU A 507 -2.90 38.58 -19.87
CA LEU A 507 -2.34 37.40 -20.55
C LEU A 507 -2.68 36.11 -19.80
N SER A 508 -2.63 36.15 -18.46
CA SER A 508 -2.95 34.98 -17.62
C SER A 508 -4.44 34.58 -17.62
N LYS A 509 -5.36 35.51 -17.95
CA LYS A 509 -6.80 35.22 -18.03
C LYS A 509 -7.16 34.54 -19.35
N ASP A 510 -6.69 35.05 -20.49
CA ASP A 510 -7.03 34.45 -21.80
C ASP A 510 -6.47 33.03 -21.95
N ILE A 511 -5.29 32.77 -21.39
CA ILE A 511 -4.66 31.44 -21.42
C ILE A 511 -5.44 30.41 -20.58
N ARG A 512 -5.96 30.80 -19.40
CA ARG A 512 -6.75 29.94 -18.50
C ARG A 512 -8.12 29.52 -19.06
N TYR A 513 -8.65 30.20 -20.08
CA TYR A 513 -9.92 29.85 -20.72
C TYR A 513 -9.78 29.07 -22.02
N SER A 514 -8.55 28.76 -22.46
CA SER A 514 -8.36 27.96 -23.67
C SER A 514 -8.97 26.55 -23.52
N LYS A 515 -9.63 26.08 -24.58
CA LYS A 515 -10.22 24.73 -24.64
C LYS A 515 -9.15 23.65 -24.36
N SER A 516 -7.93 23.87 -24.84
CA SER A 516 -6.80 22.97 -24.66
C SER A 516 -6.30 22.87 -23.22
N TYR A 517 -6.33 23.95 -22.43
CA TYR A 517 -6.00 23.86 -21.01
C TYR A 517 -7.04 23.06 -20.21
N LYS A 518 -8.34 23.28 -20.49
CA LYS A 518 -9.41 22.47 -19.85
C LYS A 518 -9.24 20.98 -20.15
N GLU A 519 -8.82 20.66 -21.37
CA GLU A 519 -8.54 19.29 -21.78
C GLU A 519 -7.28 18.72 -21.10
N LEU A 520 -6.22 19.51 -21.00
CA LEU A 520 -5.02 19.13 -20.24
C LEU A 520 -5.36 18.85 -18.77
N LYS A 521 -6.10 19.73 -18.12
CA LYS A 521 -6.56 19.55 -16.74
C LYS A 521 -7.45 18.32 -16.58
N ARG A 522 -8.29 18.03 -17.58
CA ARG A 522 -9.11 16.80 -17.62
C ARG A 522 -8.24 15.54 -17.70
N MET A 523 -7.13 15.60 -18.44
CA MET A 523 -6.18 14.49 -18.60
C MET A 523 -5.27 14.28 -17.39
N LEU A 524 -4.89 15.36 -16.70
CA LEU A 524 -4.09 15.29 -15.48
C LEU A 524 -4.90 14.84 -14.27
N LYS A 525 -6.24 14.83 -14.37
CA LYS A 525 -7.08 14.26 -13.33
C LYS A 525 -6.87 12.75 -13.26
N ILE A 526 -6.30 12.28 -12.15
CA ILE A 526 -6.07 10.85 -11.91
C ILE A 526 -7.38 10.09 -12.11
N PRO A 527 -7.37 8.98 -12.88
CA PRO A 527 -8.53 8.11 -13.01
C PRO A 527 -8.97 7.55 -11.65
N LYS A 528 -10.22 7.11 -11.52
CA LYS A 528 -10.67 6.49 -10.26
C LYS A 528 -9.89 5.19 -10.01
N MET A 529 -9.72 4.81 -8.75
CA MET A 529 -9.12 3.54 -8.37
C MET A 529 -9.91 2.39 -9.02
N PRO A 530 -9.26 1.48 -9.76
CA PRO A 530 -9.92 0.30 -10.33
C PRO A 530 -10.43 -0.59 -9.19
N SER A 531 -11.32 -1.54 -9.49
CA SER A 531 -11.61 -2.58 -8.50
C SER A 531 -10.35 -3.42 -8.26
N SER A 532 -10.12 -3.88 -7.02
CA SER A 532 -8.96 -4.73 -6.70
C SER A 532 -8.92 -5.97 -7.58
N VAL A 533 -10.08 -6.54 -7.91
CA VAL A 533 -10.22 -7.68 -8.81
C VAL A 533 -9.73 -7.35 -10.23
N THR A 534 -10.13 -6.20 -10.79
CA THR A 534 -9.66 -5.79 -12.12
C THR A 534 -8.15 -5.59 -12.12
N LEU A 535 -7.62 -4.95 -11.06
CA LEU A 535 -6.19 -4.72 -10.89
C LEU A 535 -5.42 -6.04 -10.81
N LEU A 536 -5.88 -6.98 -9.99
CA LEU A 536 -5.29 -8.31 -9.84
C LEU A 536 -5.38 -9.13 -11.12
N SER A 537 -6.52 -9.12 -11.81
CA SER A 537 -6.69 -9.85 -13.07
C SER A 537 -5.76 -9.34 -14.15
N ASP A 538 -5.55 -8.03 -14.24
CA ASP A 538 -4.59 -7.46 -15.18
C ASP A 538 -3.14 -7.76 -14.75
N ALA A 539 -2.84 -7.71 -13.45
CA ALA A 539 -1.52 -8.08 -12.93
C ALA A 539 -1.17 -9.55 -13.21
N ILE A 540 -2.13 -10.46 -13.04
CA ILE A 540 -1.99 -11.88 -13.40
C ILE A 540 -1.78 -12.04 -14.91
N LEU A 541 -2.50 -11.26 -15.73
CA LEU A 541 -2.32 -11.30 -17.18
C LEU A 541 -0.93 -10.82 -17.61
N LEU A 542 -0.35 -9.84 -16.90
CA LEU A 542 1.02 -9.38 -17.10
C LEU A 542 2.06 -10.39 -16.58
N CYS A 543 1.74 -11.04 -15.47
CA CYS A 543 2.57 -12.07 -14.86
C CYS A 543 2.68 -13.27 -15.79
N GLY A 544 3.88 -13.54 -16.30
CA GLY A 544 4.14 -14.62 -17.27
C GLY A 544 4.17 -14.18 -18.74
N LYS A 545 4.04 -12.87 -19.02
CA LYS A 545 4.26 -12.33 -20.36
C LYS A 545 5.73 -12.09 -20.65
N THR A 546 6.12 -12.41 -21.88
CA THR A 546 7.43 -12.06 -22.43
C THR A 546 7.52 -10.55 -22.66
N ASP A 547 8.74 -10.02 -22.74
CA ASP A 547 8.95 -8.58 -22.96
C ASP A 547 8.31 -8.09 -24.27
N ALA A 548 8.28 -8.93 -25.32
CA ALA A 548 7.60 -8.60 -26.58
C ALA A 548 6.07 -8.49 -26.42
N GLU A 549 5.45 -9.39 -25.67
CA GLU A 549 4.02 -9.33 -25.38
C GLU A 549 3.67 -8.14 -24.48
N LEU A 550 4.55 -7.80 -23.52
CA LEU A 550 4.38 -6.60 -22.69
C LEU A 550 4.37 -5.33 -23.55
N ASN A 551 5.26 -5.25 -24.55
CA ASN A 551 5.29 -4.13 -25.49
C ASN A 551 3.98 -3.98 -26.27
N GLU A 552 3.35 -5.10 -26.67
CA GLU A 552 2.06 -5.09 -27.37
C GLU A 552 0.91 -4.67 -26.44
N MET A 553 0.94 -5.12 -25.18
CA MET A 553 -0.08 -4.81 -24.18
C MET A 553 0.01 -3.38 -23.64
N GLY A 554 1.20 -2.79 -23.62
CA GLY A 554 1.50 -1.49 -23.04
C GLY A 554 0.54 -0.36 -23.45
N PRO A 555 0.30 -0.14 -24.75
CA PRO A 555 -0.65 0.88 -25.22
C PRO A 555 -2.09 0.65 -24.76
N LEU A 556 -2.53 -0.62 -24.71
CA LEU A 556 -3.89 -0.98 -24.27
C LEU A 556 -4.08 -0.68 -22.78
N LEU A 557 -3.09 -1.01 -21.95
CA LEU A 557 -3.10 -0.75 -20.52
C LEU A 557 -2.94 0.73 -20.21
N THR A 558 -2.08 1.45 -20.94
CA THR A 558 -1.95 2.90 -20.82
C THR A 558 -3.28 3.58 -21.09
N LYS A 559 -3.99 3.19 -22.16
CA LYS A 559 -5.34 3.70 -22.44
C LYS A 559 -6.33 3.35 -21.33
N LYS A 560 -6.28 2.12 -20.80
CA LYS A 560 -7.18 1.66 -19.73
C LYS A 560 -6.97 2.40 -18.41
N TYR A 561 -5.72 2.62 -18.01
CA TYR A 561 -5.36 3.13 -16.68
C TYR A 561 -5.08 4.64 -16.66
N ALA A 562 -4.58 5.23 -17.74
CA ALA A 562 -4.28 6.67 -17.86
C ALA A 562 -5.35 7.48 -18.63
N ARG A 563 -6.43 6.81 -19.11
CA ARG A 563 -7.49 7.31 -20.01
C ARG A 563 -7.02 7.63 -21.44
N ASP A 564 -6.05 8.52 -21.62
CA ASP A 564 -5.48 8.90 -22.92
C ASP A 564 -4.00 9.31 -22.77
N ASP A 565 -3.29 9.50 -23.89
CA ASP A 565 -1.87 9.89 -23.90
C ASP A 565 -1.70 11.42 -23.75
N VAL A 566 -0.94 11.85 -22.73
CA VAL A 566 -0.69 13.27 -22.43
C VAL A 566 -0.04 14.00 -23.62
N TYR A 567 0.74 13.28 -24.43
CA TYR A 567 1.39 13.83 -25.62
C TYR A 567 0.43 14.20 -26.75
N ASP A 568 -0.80 13.70 -26.75
CA ASP A 568 -1.79 14.09 -27.74
C ASP A 568 -2.43 15.43 -27.40
N VAL A 569 -2.53 15.77 -26.11
CA VAL A 569 -2.91 17.11 -25.67
C VAL A 569 -1.83 18.14 -25.99
N LEU A 570 -0.55 17.76 -25.82
CA LEU A 570 0.58 18.63 -26.20
C LEU A 570 0.47 19.08 -27.66
N LYS A 571 0.16 18.15 -28.58
CA LYS A 571 -0.06 18.47 -30.00
C LYS A 571 -1.22 19.45 -30.22
N LEU A 572 -2.29 19.35 -29.43
CA LEU A 572 -3.42 20.29 -29.50
C LEU A 572 -3.01 21.69 -29.02
N VAL A 573 -2.26 21.77 -27.93
CA VAL A 573 -1.76 23.03 -27.38
C VAL A 573 -0.80 23.71 -28.36
N GLU A 574 0.12 22.96 -28.97
CA GLU A 574 1.04 23.48 -29.99
C GLU A 574 0.29 24.01 -31.22
N LYS A 575 -0.75 23.30 -31.66
CA LYS A 575 -1.60 23.74 -32.76
C LYS A 575 -2.35 25.04 -32.44
N ASP A 576 -2.83 25.20 -31.21
CA ASP A 576 -3.48 26.43 -30.75
C ASP A 576 -2.49 27.61 -30.63
N LYS A 577 -1.25 27.35 -30.17
CA LYS A 577 -0.16 28.34 -30.16
C LYS A 577 0.16 28.83 -31.57
N LEU A 578 0.24 27.93 -32.55
CA LEU A 578 0.47 28.30 -33.96
C LEU A 578 -0.70 29.10 -34.56
N SER A 579 -1.94 28.73 -34.23
CA SER A 579 -3.13 29.46 -34.67
C SER A 579 -3.18 30.89 -34.13
N SER A 580 -2.93 31.07 -32.83
CA SER A 580 -2.90 32.40 -32.19
C SER A 580 -1.72 33.26 -32.65
N ALA A 581 -0.53 32.67 -32.83
CA ALA A 581 0.61 33.37 -33.40
C ALA A 581 0.31 33.85 -34.83
N SER A 582 -0.34 33.04 -35.67
CA SER A 582 -0.72 33.43 -37.03
C SER A 582 -1.71 34.60 -37.08
N PHE A 583 -2.58 34.73 -36.06
CA PHE A 583 -3.47 35.88 -35.94
C PHE A 583 -2.66 37.15 -35.70
N PHE A 584 -1.77 37.17 -34.71
CA PHE A 584 -0.93 38.34 -34.43
C PHE A 584 0.03 38.66 -35.58
N ASP A 585 0.60 37.64 -36.21
CA ASP A 585 1.47 37.80 -37.36
C ASP A 585 0.67 38.33 -38.58
N GLY A 586 -0.59 37.92 -38.72
CA GLY A 586 -1.54 38.47 -39.69
C GLY A 586 -1.94 39.90 -39.40
N VAL A 587 -2.16 40.26 -38.13
CA VAL A 587 -2.43 41.65 -37.70
C VAL A 587 -1.19 42.53 -37.94
N LEU A 588 0.01 42.07 -37.55
CA LEU A 588 1.28 42.77 -37.76
C LEU A 588 1.62 42.92 -39.26
N LYS A 589 1.28 41.92 -40.08
CA LYS A 589 1.41 42.01 -41.55
C LYS A 589 0.39 42.99 -42.15
N ARG A 590 -0.84 43.08 -41.64
CA ARG A 590 -1.84 44.08 -42.06
C ARG A 590 -1.52 45.51 -41.57
N THR A 591 -0.79 45.67 -40.47
CA THR A 591 -0.30 47.01 -40.08
C THR A 591 0.88 47.46 -40.94
N LYS A 592 1.65 46.54 -41.54
CA LYS A 592 2.72 46.87 -42.51
C LYS A 592 2.21 47.30 -43.89
N SER A 593 0.92 47.18 -44.19
CA SER A 593 0.31 47.77 -45.40
C SER A 593 -0.09 49.24 -45.23
N TRP A 594 0.17 49.86 -44.08
CA TRP A 594 0.27 51.32 -43.98
C TRP A 594 1.62 51.80 -44.54
N LYS A 595 1.88 51.48 -45.82
CA LYS A 595 2.91 52.18 -46.57
C LYS A 595 2.33 53.52 -46.95
N ILE A 596 2.81 54.58 -46.30
CA ILE A 596 2.68 55.95 -46.80
C ILE A 596 3.15 55.92 -48.25
N ALA A 597 2.25 56.22 -49.19
CA ALA A 597 2.57 56.27 -50.60
C ALA A 597 3.73 57.25 -50.80
N PRO A 598 4.83 56.88 -51.48
CA PRO A 598 5.84 57.85 -51.86
C PRO A 598 5.19 58.83 -52.84
N SER A 599 5.10 60.10 -52.46
CA SER A 599 4.70 61.18 -53.34
C SER A 599 5.66 61.22 -54.53
N SER A 600 5.23 60.72 -55.68
CA SER A 600 5.92 60.88 -56.95
C SER A 600 5.87 62.36 -57.34
N SER A 601 7.03 63.01 -57.34
CA SER A 601 7.24 64.34 -57.92
C SER A 601 7.10 64.26 -59.43
N SER A 602 5.95 64.67 -59.97
CA SER A 602 5.80 65.06 -61.37
C SER A 602 5.76 66.59 -61.46
N SER A 603 6.74 67.12 -62.17
CA SER A 603 6.78 68.50 -62.63
C SER A 603 5.72 68.72 -63.72
N GLY A 604 4.83 69.69 -63.53
CA GLY A 604 3.88 70.13 -64.56
C GLY A 604 3.12 71.36 -64.10
N HIS A 605 3.46 72.52 -64.69
CA HIS A 605 2.74 73.78 -64.52
C HIS A 605 1.27 73.68 -64.98
N SER A 606 0.33 74.14 -64.16
CA SER A 606 -0.53 75.32 -64.43
C SER A 606 -1.89 75.25 -63.72
N ALA A 607 -2.20 76.34 -63.01
CA ALA A 607 -3.49 77.03 -62.93
C ALA A 607 -4.68 76.43 -62.14
N VAL A 608 -5.01 77.17 -61.07
CA VAL A 608 -6.36 77.71 -60.72
C VAL A 608 -7.25 76.93 -59.72
N SER A 609 -7.43 77.60 -58.54
CA SER A 609 -8.59 77.63 -57.61
C SER A 609 -9.07 76.31 -56.96
N SER A 610 -9.59 76.22 -55.74
CA SER A 610 -9.75 77.07 -54.55
C SER A 610 -10.38 76.18 -53.47
N SER A 611 -9.99 76.37 -52.20
CA SER A 611 -10.74 76.11 -50.96
C SER A 611 -11.34 74.71 -50.66
N ALA A 612 -10.82 74.03 -49.62
CA ALA A 612 -11.48 73.93 -48.31
C ALA A 612 -10.82 72.86 -47.39
N SER A 613 -10.53 73.30 -46.15
CA SER A 613 -10.47 72.58 -44.86
C SER A 613 -10.07 71.09 -44.80
N ASN A 614 -9.01 70.80 -44.03
CA ASN A 614 -9.14 70.03 -42.78
C ASN A 614 -7.82 70.00 -42.00
N GLY A 615 -7.80 70.75 -40.89
CA GLY A 615 -6.74 70.69 -39.89
C GLY A 615 -7.02 69.57 -38.89
N VAL A 616 -6.52 68.37 -39.14
CA VAL A 616 -6.41 67.28 -38.14
C VAL A 616 -5.19 66.43 -38.48
N ASP A 617 -3.97 66.95 -38.37
CA ASP A 617 -2.79 66.06 -38.32
C ASP A 617 -1.54 66.63 -37.64
N SER A 618 -1.63 67.80 -36.98
CA SER A 618 -0.47 68.39 -36.29
C SER A 618 -0.11 67.69 -34.97
N ASN A 619 -1.08 67.08 -34.28
CA ASN A 619 -0.83 66.42 -32.99
C ASN A 619 -0.31 64.99 -33.14
N ARG A 620 -0.61 64.33 -34.25
CA ARG A 620 -0.18 62.95 -34.52
C ARG A 620 1.31 62.87 -34.81
N THR A 621 1.83 63.79 -35.62
CA THR A 621 3.25 63.84 -35.98
C THR A 621 4.14 64.11 -34.76
N ARG A 622 3.66 64.90 -33.78
CA ARG A 622 4.45 65.30 -32.59
C ARG A 622 4.60 64.18 -31.56
N LEU A 623 3.60 63.30 -31.43
CA LEU A 623 3.67 62.14 -30.54
C LEU A 623 4.64 61.09 -31.13
N GLU A 624 4.60 60.92 -32.45
CA GLU A 624 5.44 59.99 -33.18
C GLU A 624 6.93 60.38 -33.13
N THR A 625 7.25 61.68 -33.25
CA THR A 625 8.64 62.15 -33.10
C THR A 625 9.19 61.91 -31.69
N ARG A 626 8.37 62.11 -30.65
CA ARG A 626 8.77 61.86 -29.25
C ARG A 626 9.01 60.37 -28.97
N LEU A 627 8.22 59.49 -29.59
CA LEU A 627 8.37 58.05 -29.47
C LEU A 627 9.65 57.57 -30.17
N GLN A 628 9.92 58.05 -31.38
CA GLN A 628 11.15 57.74 -32.10
C GLN A 628 12.39 58.22 -31.34
N GLN A 629 12.32 59.41 -30.73
CA GLN A 629 13.43 59.95 -29.94
C GLN A 629 13.71 59.14 -28.67
N ARG A 630 12.66 58.72 -27.93
CA ARG A 630 12.84 57.84 -26.75
C ARG A 630 13.39 56.46 -27.10
N VAL A 631 13.00 55.90 -28.24
CA VAL A 631 13.54 54.62 -28.71
C VAL A 631 15.01 54.79 -29.09
N HIS A 632 15.36 55.88 -29.76
CA HIS A 632 16.74 56.17 -30.12
C HIS A 632 17.64 56.41 -28.89
N ASP A 633 17.13 57.09 -27.86
CA ASP A 633 17.86 57.34 -26.61
C ASP A 633 18.07 56.03 -25.81
N ARG A 634 17.10 55.11 -25.83
CA ARG A 634 17.22 53.78 -25.19
C ARG A 634 18.12 52.80 -25.93
N LEU A 635 18.39 53.02 -27.21
CA LEU A 635 19.33 52.20 -27.97
C LEU A 635 20.77 52.72 -27.88
N ARG A 636 20.97 53.93 -27.32
CA ARG A 636 22.29 54.55 -27.10
C ARG A 636 22.84 54.33 -25.70
N ASN A 637 21.98 54.01 -24.73
CA ASN A 637 22.35 53.50 -23.41
C ASN A 637 22.30 51.98 -23.42
#